data_AF-A0A661QYW2-F1
#
_entry.id   AF-A0A661QYW2-F1
#
_cell.length_a   1.000
_cell.length_b   1.000
_cell.length_c   1.000
_cell.angle_alpha   90.00
_cell.angle_beta   90.00
_cell.angle_gamma   90.00
#
_symmetry.space_group_name_H-M   'P 1'
#
loop_
_entity.id
_entity.type
_entity.pdbx_description
1 polymer ?
#
loop_
_entity_poly.entity_id
_entity_poly.type
_entity_poly.pdbx_seq_one_letter_code
_entity_poly.pdbx_strand_id
1 'polypeptide(L)'
;FDSSFWEEHPDKDITDYWTKWCDGDTIRIVFHCARGAKFSVDRYEALLANESFSLDAENRTNRSAVLNLSMQEMGWALNGTHNITAMVDPYDEIDEPDEENNINITSILVTPSLNFAVTNIYFEPREPLLGDIVRINATVKNFGVRNGTTSVGIFYDNRTVSEIPIINKSVTLNASESKNVTASWNATTLYGGAGHHNITVRIDPHDVFTEKNETNNTLTRQIFVNGTDLAVTNIDIPCGFPPDKLYCYRGQHINITATIANFGALPAHNFSVIFKDGISKTPIDKNTSGIIFNESFVRYLHSGENITLNVTWTPAESGYHTITASVPFDNRDNNETNNERFTIPNVGSEVEWDFTVENVSIYPQKVREGEDVLIAATIGNVGHVSGNVSVGFFVNRTDFAGSKGERFERIGTKEVFVPVNDTNFAFFIWNTSIHGGDHLIVAVADPDDDLPELSETKKLGDSILFRGNKTVTGNNVKSCTLHVICPDLAITNLTLDPAEPKSGDVVNISVEIKNNGSTPANSTVQFYMQSDESILGRLKNQEYTQQESWPLALQPADVPMRFHFDYIDIGDKGGKIYAYVYDSDKKRHTVYFYVKSETAGGQEVKVPGIDFGTEGFFECTPSLDNCVVKRWKDVWTEWTNGSAGVVTAIANRRSSLEFLLDKYQVRLGNQTVNESGLYNTTWNTRL
;
A
#
# COMPACT_ATOMS: atom_id res chain seq x y z
N PHE A 1 -64.72 1.24 27.72
CA PHE A 1 -65.25 0.74 26.44
C PHE A 1 -65.76 -0.68 26.66
N ASP A 2 -66.99 -0.97 26.25
CA ASP A 2 -67.49 -2.34 26.20
C ASP A 2 -67.13 -2.99 24.85
N SER A 3 -67.47 -4.27 24.68
CA SER A 3 -67.16 -5.02 23.45
C SER A 3 -67.86 -4.45 22.21
N SER A 4 -69.03 -3.82 22.36
CA SER A 4 -69.78 -3.19 21.27
C SER A 4 -69.09 -1.97 20.68
N PHE A 5 -68.36 -1.20 21.48
CA PHE A 5 -67.60 -0.04 20.99
C PHE A 5 -66.54 -0.40 19.94
N TRP A 6 -65.90 -1.57 20.09
CA TRP A 6 -64.87 -2.04 19.16
C TRP A 6 -65.45 -2.73 17.91
N GLU A 7 -66.72 -3.16 17.95
CA GLU A 7 -67.44 -3.64 16.75
C GLU A 7 -67.84 -2.49 15.82
N GLU A 8 -68.12 -1.29 16.37
CA GLU A 8 -68.47 -0.09 15.60
C GLU A 8 -67.27 0.66 15.02
N HIS A 9 -66.07 0.46 15.59
CA HIS A 9 -64.83 1.13 15.16
C HIS A 9 -63.69 0.12 14.88
N PRO A 10 -63.82 -0.77 13.88
CA PRO A 10 -62.91 -1.90 13.68
C PRO A 10 -61.54 -1.54 13.11
N ASP A 11 -61.41 -0.41 12.41
CA ASP A 11 -60.15 0.11 11.87
C ASP A 11 -60.23 1.63 11.81
N LYS A 12 -59.55 2.35 12.72
CA LYS A 12 -58.98 3.72 12.53
C LYS A 12 -58.56 4.36 13.86
N ASP A 13 -57.56 5.22 13.77
CA ASP A 13 -57.20 6.21 14.78
C ASP A 13 -58.46 6.96 15.27
N ILE A 14 -58.81 6.78 16.54
CA ILE A 14 -59.92 7.48 17.19
C ILE A 14 -59.36 8.80 17.71
N THR A 15 -59.88 9.92 17.20
CA THR A 15 -59.49 11.28 17.59
C THR A 15 -60.71 12.06 18.06
N ASP A 16 -60.52 12.97 19.03
CA ASP A 16 -61.58 13.85 19.59
C ASP A 16 -62.77 13.07 20.17
N TYR A 17 -62.49 12.19 21.12
CA TYR A 17 -63.48 11.34 21.77
C TYR A 17 -63.52 11.59 23.28
N TRP A 18 -64.71 11.89 23.80
CA TRP A 18 -64.96 12.02 25.25
C TRP A 18 -65.44 10.70 25.85
N THR A 19 -64.87 10.33 26.99
CA THR A 19 -65.45 9.25 27.81
C THR A 19 -66.81 9.68 28.35
N LYS A 20 -67.68 8.71 28.65
CA LYS A 20 -68.87 8.99 29.46
C LYS A 20 -68.46 9.53 30.83
N TRP A 21 -69.29 10.41 31.41
CA TRP A 21 -69.16 10.83 32.80
C TRP A 21 -69.11 9.61 33.72
N CYS A 22 -68.19 9.63 34.68
CA CYS A 22 -68.01 8.56 35.64
C CYS A 22 -67.66 9.13 37.02
N ASP A 23 -68.18 8.49 38.06
CA ASP A 23 -67.93 8.88 39.46
C ASP A 23 -66.70 8.14 40.00
N GLY A 24 -65.85 8.86 40.75
CA GLY A 24 -64.72 8.29 41.48
C GLY A 24 -63.51 9.22 41.58
N ASP A 25 -62.54 8.85 42.43
CA ASP A 25 -61.36 9.66 42.72
C ASP A 25 -60.22 9.45 41.70
N THR A 26 -60.30 8.44 40.83
CA THR A 26 -59.24 8.12 39.86
C THR A 26 -59.81 7.48 38.61
N ILE A 27 -59.54 8.10 37.45
CA ILE A 27 -59.73 7.46 36.15
C ILE A 27 -58.42 6.74 35.78
N ARG A 28 -58.47 5.42 35.68
CA ARG A 28 -57.35 4.61 35.19
C ARG A 28 -57.62 4.16 33.76
N ILE A 29 -56.80 4.64 32.84
CA ILE A 29 -56.79 4.15 31.46
C ILE A 29 -55.90 2.90 31.43
N VAL A 30 -56.50 1.73 31.22
CA VAL A 30 -55.79 0.45 31.10
C VAL A 30 -55.88 -0.02 29.65
N PHE A 31 -54.73 -0.21 29.01
CA PHE A 31 -54.65 -0.79 27.67
C PHE A 31 -54.01 -2.18 27.72
N HIS A 32 -54.63 -3.13 27.05
CA HIS A 32 -54.04 -4.44 26.76
C HIS A 32 -53.78 -4.51 25.26
N CYS A 33 -52.52 -4.54 24.84
CA CYS A 33 -52.16 -4.67 23.44
C CYS A 33 -51.04 -5.70 23.23
N ALA A 34 -51.23 -6.60 22.27
CA ALA A 34 -50.23 -7.60 21.90
C ALA A 34 -49.15 -7.06 20.93
N ARG A 35 -49.37 -5.91 20.26
CA ARG A 35 -48.48 -5.37 19.21
C ARG A 35 -48.23 -3.84 19.27
N GLY A 36 -48.37 -3.24 20.44
CA GLY A 36 -48.17 -1.81 20.67
C GLY A 36 -49.43 -0.97 20.40
N ALA A 37 -49.72 -0.03 21.30
CA ALA A 37 -50.81 0.94 21.19
C ALA A 37 -50.31 2.28 21.70
N LYS A 38 -50.81 3.37 21.12
CA LYS A 38 -50.50 4.74 21.56
C LYS A 38 -51.82 5.49 21.73
N PHE A 39 -51.92 6.24 22.82
CA PHE A 39 -53.00 7.19 23.04
C PHE A 39 -52.41 8.49 23.57
N SER A 40 -53.19 9.56 23.48
CA SER A 40 -52.91 10.83 24.14
C SER A 40 -54.22 11.35 24.71
N VAL A 41 -54.19 11.82 25.95
CA VAL A 41 -55.29 12.60 26.54
C VAL A 41 -54.93 14.07 26.31
N ASP A 42 -55.71 14.76 25.49
CA ASP A 42 -55.53 16.18 25.20
C ASP A 42 -56.31 17.07 26.17
N ARG A 43 -57.48 16.60 26.64
CA ARG A 43 -58.37 17.33 27.54
C ARG A 43 -59.01 16.39 28.56
N TYR A 44 -59.38 16.95 29.71
CA TYR A 44 -60.24 16.30 30.69
C TYR A 44 -61.22 17.32 31.27
N GLU A 45 -62.37 16.83 31.74
CA GLU A 45 -63.36 17.63 32.46
C GLU A 45 -63.69 16.93 33.77
N ALA A 46 -63.90 17.72 34.82
CA ALA A 46 -64.25 17.22 36.14
C ALA A 46 -65.31 18.12 36.76
N LEU A 47 -66.38 17.50 37.24
CA LEU A 47 -67.47 18.20 37.92
C LEU A 47 -67.04 18.48 39.37
N LEU A 48 -66.84 19.76 39.70
CA LEU A 48 -66.37 20.18 41.02
C LEU A 48 -67.50 20.31 42.06
N ALA A 49 -68.70 20.68 41.62
CA ALA A 49 -69.91 20.71 42.41
C ALA A 49 -71.14 20.71 41.47
N ASN A 50 -72.24 20.11 41.91
CA ASN A 50 -73.54 20.21 41.25
C ASN A 50 -74.60 20.43 42.34
N GLU A 51 -75.24 21.60 42.31
CA GLU A 51 -76.19 22.02 43.35
C GLU A 51 -77.44 22.59 42.71
N SER A 52 -78.61 22.10 43.15
CA SER A 52 -79.89 22.68 42.78
C SER A 52 -80.30 23.74 43.80
N PHE A 53 -80.83 24.87 43.33
CA PHE A 53 -81.36 25.91 44.19
C PHE A 53 -82.58 26.58 43.55
N SER A 54 -83.36 27.29 44.38
CA SER A 54 -84.42 28.20 43.91
C SER A 54 -83.96 29.63 44.18
N LEU A 55 -84.27 30.53 43.25
CA LEU A 55 -83.92 31.94 43.32
C LEU A 55 -85.13 32.79 42.96
N ASP A 56 -85.57 33.64 43.88
CA ASP A 56 -86.66 34.58 43.59
C ASP A 56 -86.17 35.72 42.67
N ALA A 57 -87.12 36.37 41.97
CA ALA A 57 -86.82 37.50 41.08
C ALA A 57 -86.05 38.62 41.81
N GLU A 58 -85.08 39.21 41.12
CA GLU A 58 -84.17 40.27 41.61
C GLU A 58 -83.23 39.90 42.77
N ASN A 59 -83.29 38.67 43.30
CA ASN A 59 -82.36 38.20 44.31
C ASN A 59 -81.03 37.70 43.69
N ARG A 60 -79.97 37.72 44.51
CA ARG A 60 -78.66 37.15 44.16
C ARG A 60 -78.29 36.07 45.16
N THR A 61 -77.60 35.04 44.69
CA THR A 61 -77.12 33.94 45.51
C THR A 61 -75.64 33.69 45.24
N ASN A 62 -74.90 33.29 46.27
CA ASN A 62 -73.50 32.90 46.15
C ASN A 62 -73.38 31.39 46.38
N ARG A 63 -72.65 30.71 45.50
CA ARG A 63 -72.32 29.29 45.57
C ARG A 63 -70.82 29.12 45.40
N SER A 64 -70.24 28.11 46.05
CA SER A 64 -68.80 27.89 46.08
C SER A 64 -68.47 26.41 46.01
N ALA A 65 -67.52 26.05 45.14
CA ALA A 65 -66.94 24.72 45.05
C ALA A 65 -65.46 24.76 45.48
N VAL A 66 -64.91 23.63 45.93
CA VAL A 66 -63.50 23.51 46.34
C VAL A 66 -62.73 22.67 45.32
N LEU A 67 -61.72 23.25 44.70
CA LEU A 67 -60.74 22.53 43.88
C LEU A 67 -59.56 22.09 44.75
N ASN A 68 -59.42 20.78 45.00
CA ASN A 68 -58.34 20.24 45.82
C ASN A 68 -57.11 19.87 44.96
N LEU A 69 -56.03 20.66 45.09
CA LEU A 69 -54.77 20.48 44.36
C LEU A 69 -53.64 19.91 45.25
N SER A 70 -53.98 19.11 46.27
CA SER A 70 -53.00 18.60 47.25
C SER A 70 -52.22 17.35 46.79
N MET A 71 -52.71 16.62 45.79
CA MET A 71 -52.09 15.36 45.32
C MET A 71 -50.91 15.62 44.38
N GLN A 72 -49.69 15.61 44.92
CA GLN A 72 -48.47 15.90 44.16
C GLN A 72 -48.10 14.84 43.10
N GLU A 73 -48.60 13.61 43.24
CA GLU A 73 -48.31 12.46 42.35
C GLU A 73 -49.10 12.51 41.02
N MET A 74 -50.15 13.33 40.92
CA MET A 74 -50.98 13.47 39.70
C MET A 74 -50.60 14.70 38.87
N GLY A 75 -49.32 15.03 38.85
CA GLY A 75 -48.82 16.32 38.37
C GLY A 75 -49.11 16.63 36.89
N TRP A 76 -49.23 15.63 36.01
CA TRP A 76 -49.62 15.85 34.60
C TRP A 76 -51.08 16.31 34.45
N ALA A 77 -51.97 15.87 35.33
CA ALA A 77 -53.39 16.23 35.31
C ALA A 77 -53.65 17.53 36.08
N LEU A 78 -52.81 17.88 37.05
CA LEU A 78 -53.02 19.05 37.90
C LEU A 78 -52.23 20.28 37.47
N ASN A 79 -51.10 20.14 36.78
CA ASN A 79 -50.30 21.28 36.33
C ASN A 79 -50.75 21.79 34.96
N GLY A 80 -50.57 23.09 34.72
CA GLY A 80 -50.99 23.77 33.50
C GLY A 80 -52.15 24.73 33.74
N THR A 81 -52.67 25.28 32.64
CA THR A 81 -53.81 26.21 32.68
C THR A 81 -55.11 25.42 32.64
N HIS A 82 -55.92 25.56 33.68
CA HIS A 82 -57.24 24.96 33.79
C HIS A 82 -58.31 26.02 33.57
N ASN A 83 -59.30 25.71 32.74
CA ASN A 83 -60.48 26.54 32.60
C ASN A 83 -61.54 26.09 33.61
N ILE A 84 -62.02 27.01 34.43
CA ILE A 84 -63.08 26.80 35.40
C ILE A 84 -64.35 27.41 34.82
N THR A 85 -65.30 26.56 34.47
CA THR A 85 -66.59 26.95 33.91
C THR A 85 -67.68 26.81 34.97
N ALA A 86 -68.48 27.86 35.15
CA ALA A 86 -69.72 27.82 35.91
C ALA A 86 -70.88 27.90 34.93
N MET A 87 -71.84 26.98 35.07
CA MET A 87 -73.07 26.93 34.27
C MET A 87 -74.27 26.93 35.20
N VAL A 88 -75.27 27.75 34.90
CA VAL A 88 -76.62 27.68 35.49
C VAL A 88 -77.53 27.03 34.45
N ASP A 89 -78.47 26.22 34.91
CA ASP A 89 -79.34 25.38 34.06
C ASP A 89 -78.61 24.67 32.90
N PRO A 90 -77.62 23.79 33.20
CA PRO A 90 -76.75 23.20 32.18
C PRO A 90 -77.47 22.25 31.20
N TYR A 91 -78.73 21.89 31.48
CA TYR A 91 -79.54 20.98 30.67
C TYR A 91 -80.69 21.68 29.95
N ASP A 92 -80.77 23.03 30.04
CA ASP A 92 -81.80 23.83 29.35
C ASP A 92 -83.21 23.37 29.77
N GLU A 93 -83.42 23.12 31.06
CA GLU A 93 -84.69 22.63 31.61
C GLU A 93 -85.68 23.77 31.91
N ILE A 94 -85.22 25.03 31.98
CA ILE A 94 -85.98 26.23 32.28
C ILE A 94 -85.89 27.18 31.08
N ASP A 95 -87.04 27.50 30.45
CA ASP A 95 -87.07 28.46 29.34
C ASP A 95 -86.71 29.90 29.81
N GLU A 96 -85.59 30.44 29.35
CA GLU A 96 -85.13 31.80 29.62
C GLU A 96 -85.11 32.67 28.34
N PRO A 97 -85.21 34.02 28.46
CA PRO A 97 -85.17 34.90 27.28
C PRO A 97 -83.77 35.01 26.65
N ASP A 98 -82.72 34.61 27.36
CA ASP A 98 -81.31 34.69 26.92
C ASP A 98 -80.49 33.55 27.53
N GLU A 99 -80.42 32.42 26.83
CA GLU A 99 -79.69 31.22 27.27
C GLU A 99 -78.16 31.37 27.21
N GLU A 100 -77.64 32.39 26.52
CA GLU A 100 -76.19 32.56 26.35
C GLU A 100 -75.50 33.12 27.60
N ASN A 101 -76.25 33.75 28.50
CA ASN A 101 -75.70 34.40 29.69
C ASN A 101 -75.51 33.46 30.89
N ASN A 102 -75.90 32.18 30.75
CA ASN A 102 -75.86 31.16 31.79
C ASN A 102 -74.48 30.52 32.00
N ILE A 103 -73.49 30.87 31.16
CA ILE A 103 -72.14 30.29 31.18
C ILE A 103 -71.10 31.37 31.40
N ASN A 104 -70.20 31.14 32.36
CA ASN A 104 -69.03 31.99 32.56
C ASN A 104 -67.77 31.15 32.79
N ILE A 105 -66.64 31.56 32.21
CA ILE A 105 -65.38 30.81 32.20
C ILE A 105 -64.26 31.71 32.71
N THR A 106 -63.47 31.21 33.65
CA THR A 106 -62.20 31.80 34.08
C THR A 106 -61.08 30.77 33.99
N SER A 107 -59.82 31.16 34.10
CA SER A 107 -58.70 30.21 34.06
C SER A 107 -57.73 30.39 35.22
N ILE A 108 -57.14 29.28 35.65
CA ILE A 108 -56.13 29.23 36.71
C ILE A 108 -54.90 28.48 36.21
N LEU A 109 -53.72 29.05 36.43
CA LEU A 109 -52.45 28.40 36.14
C LEU A 109 -51.93 27.70 37.40
N VAL A 110 -51.79 26.38 37.33
CA VAL A 110 -51.22 25.55 38.39
C VAL A 110 -49.80 25.13 38.00
N THR A 111 -48.82 25.40 38.86
CA THR A 111 -47.41 25.09 38.60
C THR A 111 -46.89 24.01 39.56
N PRO A 112 -45.91 23.17 39.13
CA PRO A 112 -45.28 22.17 39.98
C PRO A 112 -44.77 22.72 41.31
N SER A 113 -44.94 21.96 42.40
CA SER A 113 -44.51 22.37 43.75
C SER A 113 -43.16 21.78 44.19
N LEU A 114 -42.67 20.76 43.49
CA LEU A 114 -41.42 20.04 43.74
C LEU A 114 -40.36 20.37 42.66
N ASN A 115 -39.09 20.26 43.03
CA ASN A 115 -37.94 20.41 42.14
C ASN A 115 -36.72 19.74 42.79
N PHE A 116 -36.69 18.42 42.74
CA PHE A 116 -35.60 17.59 43.16
C PHE A 116 -34.40 17.78 42.24
N ALA A 117 -33.22 17.53 42.80
CA ALA A 117 -31.97 17.69 42.09
C ALA A 117 -30.89 16.85 42.74
N VAL A 118 -30.06 16.22 41.92
CA VAL A 118 -28.75 15.74 42.37
C VAL A 118 -27.73 16.84 42.11
N THR A 119 -27.19 17.42 43.18
CA THR A 119 -26.33 18.61 43.10
C THR A 119 -24.85 18.30 43.12
N ASN A 120 -24.45 17.18 43.74
CA ASN A 120 -23.06 16.78 43.84
C ASN A 120 -22.94 15.26 44.07
N ILE A 121 -21.85 14.67 43.59
CA ILE A 121 -21.44 13.30 43.88
C ILE A 121 -19.98 13.36 44.30
N TYR A 122 -19.62 12.78 45.43
CA TYR A 122 -18.26 12.74 45.96
C TYR A 122 -17.83 11.29 46.24
N PHE A 123 -16.56 10.99 46.00
CA PHE A 123 -15.98 9.65 46.20
C PHE A 123 -14.89 9.71 47.26
N GLU A 124 -14.87 8.71 48.14
CA GLU A 124 -13.83 8.49 49.13
C GLU A 124 -13.42 7.02 49.14
N PRO A 125 -12.17 6.67 48.79
CA PRO A 125 -11.08 7.57 48.36
C PRO A 125 -11.32 8.19 46.96
N ARG A 126 -10.57 9.27 46.63
CA ARG A 126 -10.65 9.94 45.31
C ARG A 126 -9.92 9.19 44.21
N GLU A 127 -8.87 8.46 44.58
CA GLU A 127 -8.03 7.64 43.70
C GLU A 127 -8.06 6.20 44.24
N PRO A 128 -9.17 5.47 44.06
CA PRO A 128 -9.25 4.09 44.51
C PRO A 128 -8.32 3.18 43.73
N LEU A 129 -7.72 2.23 44.44
CA LEU A 129 -7.06 1.08 43.83
C LEU A 129 -8.06 -0.05 43.63
N LEU A 130 -7.78 -0.94 42.67
CA LEU A 130 -8.57 -2.15 42.47
C LEU A 130 -8.63 -2.96 43.78
N GLY A 131 -9.85 -3.26 44.24
CA GLY A 131 -10.15 -3.93 45.50
C GLY A 131 -10.56 -2.99 46.64
N ASP A 132 -10.44 -1.67 46.47
CA ASP A 132 -10.90 -0.70 47.47
C ASP A 132 -12.43 -0.62 47.54
N ILE A 133 -12.92 -0.32 48.74
CA ILE A 133 -14.34 0.02 48.95
C ILE A 133 -14.49 1.54 48.79
N VAL A 134 -15.11 1.95 47.69
CA VAL A 134 -15.41 3.35 47.37
C VAL A 134 -16.71 3.76 48.05
N ARG A 135 -16.62 4.70 48.99
CA ARG A 135 -17.79 5.37 49.57
C ARG A 135 -18.25 6.49 48.65
N ILE A 136 -19.46 6.34 48.12
CA ILE A 136 -20.13 7.32 47.28
C ILE A 136 -21.02 8.18 48.18
N ASN A 137 -20.87 9.50 48.12
CA ASN A 137 -21.69 10.46 48.86
C ASN A 137 -22.35 11.42 47.88
N ALA A 138 -23.66 11.29 47.70
CA ALA A 138 -24.45 12.12 46.80
C ALA A 138 -25.30 13.13 47.56
N THR A 139 -25.26 14.40 47.16
CA THR A 139 -26.08 15.46 47.76
C THR A 139 -27.32 15.68 46.91
N VAL A 140 -28.48 15.34 47.45
CA VAL A 140 -29.79 15.58 46.86
C VAL A 140 -30.46 16.80 47.50
N LYS A 141 -31.19 17.58 46.72
CA LYS A 141 -31.84 18.81 47.18
C LYS A 141 -33.22 18.96 46.57
N ASN A 142 -34.16 19.50 47.34
CA ASN A 142 -35.46 19.93 46.84
C ASN A 142 -35.47 21.46 46.75
N PHE A 143 -35.43 22.02 45.54
CA PHE A 143 -35.57 23.46 45.27
C PHE A 143 -37.03 23.93 45.21
N GLY A 144 -37.99 23.01 45.39
CA GLY A 144 -39.41 23.29 45.43
C GLY A 144 -39.86 23.99 46.72
N VAL A 145 -41.15 24.30 46.77
CA VAL A 145 -41.81 25.05 47.84
C VAL A 145 -42.58 24.17 48.82
N ARG A 146 -42.76 22.88 48.50
CA ARG A 146 -43.38 21.88 49.37
C ARG A 146 -42.39 20.75 49.67
N ASN A 147 -42.66 20.01 50.76
CA ASN A 147 -41.95 18.78 51.03
C ASN A 147 -42.42 17.67 50.09
N GLY A 148 -41.56 16.68 49.86
CA GLY A 148 -41.88 15.50 49.07
C GLY A 148 -41.02 14.31 49.51
N THR A 149 -41.53 13.10 49.32
CA THR A 149 -40.83 11.85 49.64
C THR A 149 -40.69 11.02 48.38
N THR A 150 -39.46 10.78 47.95
CA THR A 150 -39.16 10.01 46.73
C THR A 150 -38.00 9.04 46.98
N SER A 151 -37.61 8.26 45.99
CA SER A 151 -36.48 7.34 46.06
C SER A 151 -35.23 7.91 45.38
N VAL A 152 -34.06 7.56 45.90
CA VAL A 152 -32.75 7.87 45.33
C VAL A 152 -32.05 6.57 44.99
N GLY A 153 -31.79 6.37 43.69
CA GLY A 153 -31.03 5.25 43.16
C GLY A 153 -29.59 5.66 42.87
N ILE A 154 -28.61 4.82 43.26
CA ILE A 154 -27.21 4.96 42.88
C ILE A 154 -26.81 3.74 42.07
N PHE A 155 -26.21 3.97 40.91
CA PHE A 155 -25.85 2.96 39.92
C PHE A 155 -24.38 3.11 39.51
N TYR A 156 -23.75 2.00 39.16
CA TYR A 156 -22.42 1.97 38.53
C TYR A 156 -22.45 1.18 37.22
N ASP A 157 -21.46 1.37 36.36
CA ASP A 157 -21.25 0.57 35.16
C ASP A 157 -20.30 -0.61 35.41
N ASN A 158 -20.57 -1.75 34.78
CA ASN A 158 -19.72 -2.94 34.84
C ASN A 158 -19.24 -3.36 33.46
N ARG A 159 -18.74 -2.37 32.68
CA ARG A 159 -18.22 -2.40 31.29
C ARG A 159 -19.19 -2.96 30.21
N THR A 160 -19.91 -4.04 30.52
CA THR A 160 -20.93 -4.73 29.73
C THR A 160 -22.35 -4.23 30.01
N VAL A 161 -22.59 -3.72 31.22
CA VAL A 161 -23.88 -3.18 31.67
C VAL A 161 -23.66 -1.75 32.14
N SER A 162 -24.41 -0.81 31.61
CA SER A 162 -24.26 0.63 31.91
C SER A 162 -24.81 1.02 33.28
N GLU A 163 -25.76 0.25 33.83
CA GLU A 163 -26.45 0.60 35.07
C GLU A 163 -26.74 -0.63 35.93
N ILE A 164 -25.92 -0.82 36.96
CA ILE A 164 -26.15 -1.82 38.01
C ILE A 164 -26.47 -1.09 39.32
N PRO A 165 -27.61 -1.39 39.96
CA PRO A 165 -28.00 -0.72 41.20
C PRO A 165 -27.07 -1.09 42.35
N ILE A 166 -26.57 -0.08 43.06
CA ILE A 166 -25.84 -0.21 44.32
C ILE A 166 -26.83 -0.14 45.47
N ILE A 167 -27.67 0.90 45.47
CA ILE A 167 -28.74 1.11 46.45
C ILE A 167 -29.95 1.76 45.79
N ASN A 168 -31.12 1.54 46.39
CA ASN A 168 -32.32 2.33 46.18
C ASN A 168 -32.90 2.69 47.55
N LYS A 169 -32.99 3.98 47.88
CA LYS A 169 -33.33 4.45 49.23
C LYS A 169 -34.39 5.54 49.19
N SER A 170 -35.44 5.41 50.00
CA SER A 170 -36.43 6.48 50.18
C SER A 170 -35.87 7.65 51.00
N VAL A 171 -36.13 8.87 50.54
CA VAL A 171 -35.68 10.13 51.14
C VAL A 171 -36.83 11.14 51.12
N THR A 172 -37.16 11.69 52.29
CA THR A 172 -38.05 12.85 52.43
C THR A 172 -37.22 14.13 52.46
N LEU A 173 -37.55 15.11 51.63
CA LEU A 173 -36.91 16.43 51.58
C LEU A 173 -37.95 17.52 51.80
N ASN A 174 -37.74 18.35 52.80
CA ASN A 174 -38.50 19.58 53.01
C ASN A 174 -38.19 20.61 51.92
N ALA A 175 -39.02 21.65 51.82
CA ALA A 175 -38.80 22.75 50.89
C ALA A 175 -37.40 23.37 51.10
N SER A 176 -36.64 23.54 50.03
CA SER A 176 -35.25 24.04 50.04
C SER A 176 -34.22 23.19 50.83
N GLU A 177 -34.60 22.02 51.35
CA GLU A 177 -33.70 21.15 52.12
C GLU A 177 -32.75 20.36 51.20
N SER A 178 -31.52 20.12 51.69
CA SER A 178 -30.55 19.20 51.08
C SER A 178 -30.17 18.07 52.04
N LYS A 179 -30.06 16.84 51.55
CA LYS A 179 -29.58 15.67 52.30
C LYS A 179 -28.48 14.93 51.54
N ASN A 180 -27.63 14.26 52.30
CA ASN A 180 -26.60 13.37 51.76
C ASN A 180 -27.08 11.92 51.79
N VAL A 181 -26.93 11.24 50.66
CA VAL A 181 -27.22 9.81 50.47
C VAL A 181 -25.91 9.09 50.19
N THR A 182 -25.58 8.11 51.03
CA THR A 182 -24.31 7.40 50.95
C THR A 182 -24.50 5.95 50.51
N ALA A 183 -23.60 5.46 49.66
CA ALA A 183 -23.47 4.05 49.27
C ALA A 183 -22.01 3.59 49.36
N SER A 184 -21.80 2.27 49.38
CA SER A 184 -20.47 1.66 49.32
C SER A 184 -20.39 0.74 48.11
N TRP A 185 -19.42 0.99 47.24
CA TRP A 185 -19.15 0.22 46.03
C TRP A 185 -17.81 -0.50 46.19
N ASN A 186 -17.79 -1.81 45.95
CA ASN A 186 -16.56 -2.60 46.05
C ASN A 186 -15.94 -2.74 44.66
N ALA A 187 -14.85 -2.01 44.39
CA ALA A 187 -14.24 -1.92 43.07
C ALA A 187 -13.36 -3.16 42.76
N THR A 188 -13.96 -4.34 42.67
CA THR A 188 -13.26 -5.60 42.33
C THR A 188 -13.40 -5.93 40.84
N THR A 189 -12.65 -6.94 40.38
CA THR A 189 -12.74 -7.46 39.01
C THR A 189 -14.12 -7.97 38.58
N LEU A 190 -14.99 -8.29 39.55
CA LEU A 190 -16.38 -8.73 39.31
C LEU A 190 -17.37 -7.56 39.19
N TYR A 191 -17.04 -6.41 39.78
CA TYR A 191 -17.92 -5.27 39.97
C TYR A 191 -17.34 -4.00 39.32
N GLY A 192 -16.85 -4.11 38.10
CA GLY A 192 -16.31 -3.00 37.31
C GLY A 192 -14.90 -3.27 36.79
N GLY A 193 -14.03 -3.79 37.66
CA GLY A 193 -12.59 -3.89 37.37
C GLY A 193 -11.85 -2.56 37.53
N ALA A 194 -10.67 -2.50 36.94
CA ALA A 194 -9.87 -1.28 36.89
C ALA A 194 -10.29 -0.39 35.71
N GLY A 195 -9.86 0.87 35.69
CA GLY A 195 -10.16 1.82 34.64
C GLY A 195 -11.30 2.78 35.00
N HIS A 196 -11.91 3.36 33.97
CA HIS A 196 -12.92 4.40 34.13
C HIS A 196 -14.32 3.81 34.37
N HIS A 197 -14.99 4.32 35.40
CA HIS A 197 -16.35 3.93 35.79
C HIS A 197 -17.27 5.13 35.94
N ASN A 198 -18.47 5.06 35.36
CA ASN A 198 -19.51 6.05 35.53
C ASN A 198 -20.42 5.70 36.71
N ILE A 199 -20.50 6.61 37.69
CA ILE A 199 -21.44 6.52 38.79
C ILE A 199 -22.60 7.47 38.52
N THR A 200 -23.80 6.91 38.37
CA THR A 200 -25.03 7.65 38.09
C THR A 200 -25.91 7.66 39.33
N VAL A 201 -26.36 8.84 39.74
CA VAL A 201 -27.32 9.01 40.83
C VAL A 201 -28.58 9.62 40.26
N ARG A 202 -29.73 9.03 40.61
CA ARG A 202 -31.05 9.50 40.23
C ARG A 202 -31.93 9.71 41.45
N ILE A 203 -32.55 10.87 41.55
CA ILE A 203 -33.68 11.12 42.45
C ILE A 203 -34.96 11.05 41.63
N ASP A 204 -36.02 10.47 42.20
CA ASP A 204 -37.25 10.11 41.47
C ASP A 204 -37.03 9.33 40.16
N PRO A 205 -36.31 8.18 40.20
CA PRO A 205 -35.99 7.41 39.00
C PRO A 205 -37.19 6.85 38.24
N HIS A 206 -38.39 6.90 38.83
CA HIS A 206 -39.63 6.42 38.24
C HIS A 206 -40.53 7.55 37.72
N ASP A 207 -40.06 8.81 37.77
CA ASP A 207 -40.76 9.99 37.25
C ASP A 207 -42.19 10.09 37.83
N VAL A 208 -42.32 9.85 39.14
CA VAL A 208 -43.62 9.77 39.83
C VAL A 208 -44.18 11.17 40.09
N PHE A 209 -43.30 12.15 40.34
CA PHE A 209 -43.68 13.52 40.63
C PHE A 209 -43.40 14.42 39.44
N THR A 210 -44.37 15.27 39.08
CA THR A 210 -44.09 16.34 38.11
C THR A 210 -43.39 17.50 38.82
N GLU A 211 -42.25 17.88 38.27
CA GLU A 211 -41.32 18.84 38.85
C GLU A 211 -41.18 20.10 38.01
N LYS A 212 -40.64 21.17 38.60
CA LYS A 212 -40.34 22.39 37.83
C LYS A 212 -39.23 22.17 36.79
N ASN A 213 -38.32 21.25 37.09
CA ASN A 213 -37.24 20.85 36.21
C ASN A 213 -36.98 19.36 36.42
N GLU A 214 -37.11 18.56 35.38
CA GLU A 214 -36.82 17.11 35.42
C GLU A 214 -35.36 16.80 35.08
N THR A 215 -34.66 17.75 34.45
CA THR A 215 -33.34 17.50 33.86
C THR A 215 -32.22 17.41 34.91
N ASN A 216 -32.45 17.95 36.10
CA ASN A 216 -31.53 17.95 37.24
C ASN A 216 -31.71 16.74 38.18
N ASN A 217 -32.62 15.83 37.87
CA ASN A 217 -32.86 14.62 38.66
C ASN A 217 -31.78 13.55 38.51
N THR A 218 -30.97 13.65 37.47
CA THR A 218 -29.87 12.72 37.21
C THR A 218 -28.54 13.46 37.17
N LEU A 219 -27.55 12.94 37.89
CA LEU A 219 -26.16 13.37 37.78
C LEU A 219 -25.26 12.15 37.62
N THR A 220 -24.35 12.19 36.65
CA THR A 220 -23.34 11.15 36.43
C THR A 220 -21.96 11.74 36.67
N ARG A 221 -21.12 11.01 37.41
CA ARG A 221 -19.73 11.39 37.67
C ARG A 221 -18.82 10.19 37.46
N GLN A 222 -17.72 10.41 36.76
CA GLN A 222 -16.73 9.37 36.49
C GLN A 222 -15.71 9.25 37.63
N ILE A 223 -15.30 8.03 37.94
CA ILE A 223 -14.20 7.68 38.84
C ILE A 223 -13.22 6.77 38.10
N PHE A 224 -11.92 6.92 38.36
CA PHE A 224 -10.88 6.05 37.81
C PHE A 224 -10.38 5.12 38.92
N VAL A 225 -10.51 3.81 38.70
CA VAL A 225 -9.98 2.77 39.58
C VAL A 225 -8.63 2.33 39.05
N ASN A 226 -7.56 2.61 39.79
CA ASN A 226 -6.22 2.28 39.33
C ASN A 226 -5.90 0.79 39.61
N GLY A 227 -5.43 0.09 38.59
CA GLY A 227 -5.09 -1.33 38.65
C GLY A 227 -3.66 -1.58 38.19
N THR A 228 -3.46 -2.66 37.44
CA THR A 228 -2.27 -2.83 36.60
C THR A 228 -2.46 -2.08 35.28
N ASP A 229 -1.39 -1.78 34.56
CA ASP A 229 -1.43 -1.20 33.19
C ASP A 229 -0.30 -1.83 32.38
N LEU A 230 -0.54 -2.95 31.71
CA LEU A 230 0.50 -3.74 31.06
C LEU A 230 0.66 -3.33 29.59
N ALA A 231 1.71 -2.55 29.32
CA ALA A 231 1.96 -1.98 28.01
C ALA A 231 3.12 -2.64 27.27
N VAL A 232 2.97 -2.86 25.96
CA VAL A 232 4.07 -3.27 25.07
C VAL A 232 4.76 -2.02 24.52
N THR A 233 5.88 -1.64 25.13
CA THR A 233 6.55 -0.36 24.91
C THR A 233 7.63 -0.37 23.84
N ASN A 234 8.13 -1.54 23.44
CA ASN A 234 9.06 -1.68 22.32
C ASN A 234 9.07 -3.10 21.77
N ILE A 235 9.31 -3.24 20.47
CA ILE A 235 9.68 -4.50 19.81
C ILE A 235 10.89 -4.17 18.95
N ASP A 236 12.04 -4.75 19.27
CA ASP A 236 13.26 -4.61 18.47
C ASP A 236 13.55 -5.93 17.75
N ILE A 237 13.66 -5.81 16.43
CA ILE A 237 14.09 -6.90 15.55
C ILE A 237 15.46 -6.48 15.00
N PRO A 238 16.50 -7.30 15.20
CA PRO A 238 17.86 -6.97 14.78
C PRO A 238 18.06 -6.98 13.26
N CYS A 239 17.01 -7.26 12.47
CA CYS A 239 17.01 -7.23 11.01
C CYS A 239 15.87 -6.34 10.46
N GLY A 240 16.17 -5.46 9.47
CA GLY A 240 15.21 -4.50 8.85
C GLY A 240 15.64 -2.99 8.83
N PHE A 241 15.46 -2.33 7.67
CA PHE A 241 15.87 -0.98 7.17
C PHE A 241 15.68 0.27 8.07
N PRO A 242 16.31 1.44 7.78
CA PRO A 242 17.70 1.81 7.42
C PRO A 242 18.47 2.45 8.62
N PRO A 243 19.81 2.68 8.50
CA PRO A 243 20.60 2.52 7.27
C PRO A 243 21.22 1.13 7.10
N ASP A 244 21.68 0.48 8.18
CA ASP A 244 22.55 -0.71 8.10
C ASP A 244 22.11 -1.83 9.04
N LYS A 245 20.84 -2.26 8.98
CA LYS A 245 20.36 -3.46 9.65
C LYS A 245 20.22 -4.59 8.62
N LEU A 246 20.95 -5.69 8.86
CA LEU A 246 20.97 -6.94 8.09
C LEU A 246 19.54 -7.33 7.65
N TYR A 247 19.31 -7.72 6.40
CA TYR A 247 17.99 -8.18 5.94
C TYR A 247 17.63 -9.49 6.65
N CYS A 248 16.37 -9.64 7.09
CA CYS A 248 15.88 -10.94 7.55
C CYS A 248 15.64 -11.82 6.31
N TYR A 249 15.92 -13.12 6.39
CA TYR A 249 15.62 -14.07 5.31
C TYR A 249 14.88 -15.30 5.83
N ARG A 250 14.18 -15.98 4.91
CA ARG A 250 13.39 -17.17 5.21
C ARG A 250 14.27 -18.24 5.88
N GLY A 251 13.79 -18.85 6.96
CA GLY A 251 14.51 -19.89 7.71
C GLY A 251 15.58 -19.39 8.68
N GLN A 252 15.86 -18.07 8.74
CA GLN A 252 16.82 -17.50 9.68
C GLN A 252 16.32 -17.56 11.13
N HIS A 253 17.15 -17.99 12.08
CA HIS A 253 16.83 -17.87 13.51
C HIS A 253 17.16 -16.47 14.04
N ILE A 254 16.15 -15.67 14.33
CA ILE A 254 16.26 -14.26 14.71
C ILE A 254 15.86 -14.11 16.18
N ASN A 255 16.71 -13.49 17.00
CA ASN A 255 16.40 -13.21 18.40
C ASN A 255 15.73 -11.83 18.52
N ILE A 256 14.42 -11.82 18.74
CA ILE A 256 13.59 -10.63 18.89
C ILE A 256 13.54 -10.26 20.36
N THR A 257 13.55 -8.95 20.65
CA THR A 257 13.34 -8.44 22.01
C THR A 257 12.05 -7.62 22.08
N ALA A 258 11.25 -7.84 23.13
CA ALA A 258 10.07 -7.03 23.41
C ALA A 258 10.11 -6.50 24.85
N THR A 259 9.80 -5.21 25.02
CA THR A 259 9.80 -4.56 26.34
C THR A 259 8.37 -4.35 26.82
N ILE A 260 8.06 -4.92 27.98
CA ILE A 260 6.76 -4.83 28.64
C ILE A 260 6.90 -3.94 29.87
N ALA A 261 6.06 -2.93 30.01
CA ALA A 261 6.06 -2.03 31.15
C ALA A 261 4.75 -2.16 31.93
N ASN A 262 4.79 -1.96 33.25
CA ASN A 262 3.59 -1.81 34.07
C ASN A 262 3.46 -0.35 34.52
N PHE A 263 2.55 0.41 33.93
CA PHE A 263 2.29 1.81 34.30
C PHE A 263 1.25 1.97 35.42
N GLY A 264 0.61 0.88 35.84
CA GLY A 264 -0.47 0.89 36.82
C GLY A 264 0.05 1.04 38.24
N ALA A 265 -0.83 1.38 39.18
CA ALA A 265 -0.46 1.52 40.59
C ALA A 265 -0.25 0.18 41.32
N LEU A 266 -0.74 -0.93 40.77
CA LEU A 266 -0.60 -2.26 41.36
C LEU A 266 0.47 -3.11 40.64
N PRO A 267 1.16 -4.02 41.36
CA PRO A 267 2.05 -4.98 40.73
C PRO A 267 1.27 -6.01 39.92
N ALA A 268 1.81 -6.42 38.78
CA ALA A 268 1.23 -7.44 37.92
C ALA A 268 1.79 -8.83 38.27
N HIS A 269 0.92 -9.84 38.23
CA HIS A 269 1.23 -11.21 38.61
C HIS A 269 0.70 -12.21 37.59
N ASN A 270 1.52 -13.23 37.28
CA ASN A 270 1.16 -14.39 36.47
C ASN A 270 0.43 -14.01 35.17
N PHE A 271 1.13 -13.33 34.27
CA PHE A 271 0.60 -12.99 32.95
C PHE A 271 1.50 -13.56 31.83
N SER A 272 0.89 -13.80 30.68
CA SER A 272 1.57 -14.26 29.48
C SER A 272 1.73 -13.13 28.48
N VAL A 273 2.84 -13.16 27.74
CA VAL A 273 3.09 -12.32 26.57
C VAL A 273 3.10 -13.21 25.35
N ILE A 274 2.18 -12.96 24.42
CA ILE A 274 1.96 -13.76 23.23
C ILE A 274 2.67 -13.08 22.06
N PHE A 275 3.48 -13.85 21.32
CA PHE A 275 4.16 -13.39 20.11
C PHE A 275 3.56 -14.06 18.88
N LYS A 276 3.14 -13.25 17.91
CA LYS A 276 2.50 -13.69 16.68
C LYS A 276 3.26 -13.20 15.45
N ASP A 277 3.25 -14.02 14.41
CA ASP A 277 3.78 -13.71 13.09
C ASP A 277 2.65 -13.76 12.05
N GLY A 278 2.27 -12.61 11.51
CA GLY A 278 1.24 -12.49 10.47
C GLY A 278 1.83 -12.02 9.15
N ILE A 279 1.41 -12.63 8.04
CA ILE A 279 1.92 -12.26 6.71
C ILE A 279 1.08 -11.13 6.13
N SER A 280 1.76 -10.15 5.56
CA SER A 280 1.21 -8.92 4.99
C SER A 280 1.64 -8.74 3.54
N LYS A 281 0.75 -8.18 2.71
CA LYS A 281 1.05 -7.91 1.29
C LYS A 281 1.93 -6.68 1.10
N THR A 282 1.79 -5.70 1.99
CA THR A 282 2.49 -4.42 1.94
C THR A 282 3.02 -4.07 3.33
N PRO A 283 3.99 -3.14 3.44
CA PRO A 283 4.49 -2.69 4.74
C PRO A 283 3.47 -1.84 5.53
N ILE A 284 2.29 -1.58 4.97
CA ILE A 284 1.22 -0.77 5.59
C ILE A 284 0.06 -1.67 6.06
N ASP A 285 -0.19 -2.78 5.35
CA ASP A 285 -1.23 -3.73 5.72
C ASP A 285 -0.79 -4.52 6.95
N LYS A 286 -1.35 -4.23 8.13
CA LYS A 286 -1.05 -4.98 9.35
C LYS A 286 -1.87 -6.28 9.43
N ASN A 287 -1.22 -7.39 9.75
CA ASN A 287 -1.87 -8.65 10.07
C ASN A 287 -1.52 -9.07 11.51
N THR A 288 -2.29 -8.61 12.50
CA THR A 288 -2.04 -8.91 13.93
C THR A 288 -2.62 -10.25 14.38
N SER A 289 -3.43 -10.90 13.53
CA SER A 289 -4.04 -12.22 13.74
C SER A 289 -3.12 -13.41 13.43
N GLY A 290 -1.82 -13.16 13.23
CA GLY A 290 -0.82 -14.13 12.81
C GLY A 290 -0.67 -15.37 13.70
N ILE A 291 0.16 -16.31 13.25
CA ILE A 291 0.44 -17.57 13.94
C ILE A 291 1.25 -17.28 15.21
N ILE A 292 0.82 -17.85 16.34
CA ILE A 292 1.59 -17.77 17.60
C ILE A 292 2.84 -18.61 17.45
N PHE A 293 4.01 -17.97 17.54
CA PHE A 293 5.30 -18.67 17.50
C PHE A 293 5.96 -18.79 18.87
N ASN A 294 5.56 -17.95 19.84
CA ASN A 294 6.06 -18.04 21.21
C ASN A 294 5.07 -17.46 22.23
N GLU A 295 5.08 -18.00 23.46
CA GLU A 295 4.38 -17.47 24.62
C GLU A 295 5.34 -17.41 25.80
N SER A 296 5.53 -16.22 26.38
CA SER A 296 6.45 -16.00 27.50
C SER A 296 5.67 -15.71 28.78
N PHE A 297 5.99 -16.41 29.87
CA PHE A 297 5.32 -16.24 31.15
C PHE A 297 6.10 -15.34 32.10
N VAL A 298 5.44 -14.31 32.63
CA VAL A 298 6.00 -13.37 33.61
C VAL A 298 5.30 -13.57 34.95
N ARG A 299 6.08 -13.95 35.97
CA ARG A 299 5.55 -14.23 37.33
C ARG A 299 5.15 -12.95 38.06
N TYR A 300 5.96 -11.91 37.92
CA TYR A 300 5.86 -10.70 38.72
C TYR A 300 6.48 -9.52 37.98
N LEU A 301 5.83 -8.35 38.02
CA LEU A 301 6.36 -7.07 37.54
C LEU A 301 5.87 -5.95 38.47
N HIS A 302 6.79 -5.19 39.10
CA HIS A 302 6.42 -4.09 40.00
C HIS A 302 5.70 -2.96 39.24
N SER A 303 4.97 -2.13 39.96
CA SER A 303 4.44 -0.87 39.43
C SER A 303 5.59 0.06 39.00
N GLY A 304 5.48 0.63 37.80
CA GLY A 304 6.48 1.53 37.22
C GLY A 304 7.70 0.84 36.60
N GLU A 305 7.82 -0.48 36.70
CA GLU A 305 8.94 -1.23 36.13
C GLU A 305 8.66 -1.73 34.71
N ASN A 306 9.74 -2.10 34.02
CA ASN A 306 9.68 -2.80 32.74
C ASN A 306 10.56 -4.05 32.75
N ILE A 307 10.25 -4.98 31.84
CA ILE A 307 10.99 -6.21 31.59
C ILE A 307 11.19 -6.38 30.09
N THR A 308 12.38 -6.81 29.68
CA THR A 308 12.68 -7.18 28.30
C THR A 308 12.67 -8.70 28.16
N LEU A 309 11.87 -9.19 27.22
CA LEU A 309 11.75 -10.61 26.88
C LEU A 309 12.48 -10.88 25.58
N ASN A 310 13.27 -11.96 25.56
CA ASN A 310 14.03 -12.39 24.38
C ASN A 310 13.41 -13.67 23.84
N VAL A 311 13.08 -13.69 22.55
CA VAL A 311 12.37 -14.81 21.90
C VAL A 311 12.96 -15.08 20.53
N THR A 312 13.08 -16.36 20.17
CA THR A 312 13.56 -16.75 18.83
C THR A 312 12.39 -16.83 17.86
N TRP A 313 12.49 -16.12 16.74
CA TRP A 313 11.59 -16.17 15.60
C TRP A 313 12.30 -16.80 14.40
N THR A 314 11.57 -17.56 13.59
CA THR A 314 12.10 -18.20 12.37
C THR A 314 11.06 -18.08 11.26
N PRO A 315 11.21 -17.17 10.30
CA PRO A 315 10.20 -16.92 9.28
C PRO A 315 10.09 -18.10 8.33
N ALA A 316 8.87 -18.61 8.16
CA ALA A 316 8.59 -19.75 7.28
C ALA A 316 8.38 -19.34 5.81
N GLU A 317 8.09 -18.07 5.54
CA GLU A 317 7.80 -17.50 4.23
C GLU A 317 8.60 -16.21 4.02
N SER A 318 8.66 -15.73 2.78
CA SER A 318 9.22 -14.41 2.45
C SER A 318 8.11 -13.37 2.28
N GLY A 319 8.46 -12.09 2.35
CA GLY A 319 7.55 -10.96 2.26
C GLY A 319 7.51 -10.12 3.53
N TYR A 320 6.48 -9.30 3.68
CA TYR A 320 6.31 -8.47 4.87
C TYR A 320 5.66 -9.28 5.99
N HIS A 321 6.35 -9.40 7.11
CA HIS A 321 5.83 -10.03 8.32
C HIS A 321 5.37 -8.95 9.30
N THR A 322 4.26 -9.17 9.99
CA THR A 322 3.76 -8.34 11.09
C THR A 322 4.03 -9.08 12.38
N ILE A 323 5.15 -8.74 13.03
CA ILE A 323 5.49 -9.31 14.32
C ILE A 323 4.75 -8.55 15.41
N THR A 324 3.84 -9.24 16.08
CA THR A 324 3.00 -8.67 17.13
C THR A 324 3.37 -9.28 18.47
N ALA A 325 3.60 -8.43 19.48
CA ALA A 325 3.65 -8.85 20.87
C ALA A 325 2.42 -8.28 21.58
N SER A 326 1.70 -9.12 22.32
CA SER A 326 0.54 -8.67 23.08
C SER A 326 0.40 -9.35 24.44
N VAL A 327 -0.16 -8.61 25.38
CA VAL A 327 -0.55 -9.09 26.71
C VAL A 327 -2.07 -9.25 26.71
N PRO A 328 -2.62 -10.46 26.92
CA PRO A 328 -4.07 -10.65 26.99
C PRO A 328 -4.69 -9.74 28.05
N PHE A 329 -5.73 -9.01 27.64
CA PHE A 329 -6.43 -8.09 28.53
C PHE A 329 -7.22 -8.82 29.61
N ASP A 330 -7.24 -8.27 30.82
CA ASP A 330 -8.14 -8.68 31.88
C ASP A 330 -8.62 -7.48 32.72
N ASN A 331 -9.62 -7.69 33.57
CA ASN A 331 -10.25 -6.63 34.36
C ASN A 331 -9.36 -5.99 35.45
N ARG A 332 -8.11 -6.45 35.61
CA ARG A 332 -7.10 -5.80 36.47
C ARG A 332 -6.37 -4.70 35.71
N ASP A 333 -6.31 -4.82 34.39
CA ASP A 333 -5.72 -3.84 33.50
C ASP A 333 -6.67 -2.64 33.29
N ASN A 334 -6.14 -1.45 33.57
CA ASN A 334 -6.88 -0.20 33.51
C ASN A 334 -6.84 0.46 32.11
N ASN A 335 -6.05 -0.05 31.17
CA ASN A 335 -5.87 0.52 29.84
C ASN A 335 -5.55 -0.53 28.76
N GLU A 336 -6.58 -1.13 28.15
CA GLU A 336 -6.40 -2.16 27.12
C GLU A 336 -5.67 -1.71 25.83
N THR A 337 -5.56 -0.40 25.61
CA THR A 337 -5.13 0.15 24.31
C THR A 337 -3.63 0.04 24.04
N ASN A 338 -2.82 -0.20 25.08
CA ASN A 338 -1.37 -0.29 25.00
C ASN A 338 -0.84 -1.73 25.16
N ASN A 339 -1.74 -2.71 25.34
CA ASN A 339 -1.41 -4.12 25.54
C ASN A 339 -0.91 -4.82 24.29
N GLU A 340 -0.97 -4.19 23.12
CA GLU A 340 -0.52 -4.76 21.85
C GLU A 340 0.38 -3.77 21.11
N ARG A 341 1.50 -4.28 20.58
CA ARG A 341 2.34 -3.54 19.63
C ARG A 341 2.79 -4.47 18.52
N PHE A 342 3.06 -3.90 17.36
CA PHE A 342 3.61 -4.63 16.23
C PHE A 342 4.78 -3.87 15.58
N THR A 343 5.58 -4.61 14.82
CA THR A 343 6.59 -4.06 13.91
C THR A 343 6.61 -4.91 12.64
N ILE A 344 7.05 -4.33 11.52
CA ILE A 344 6.95 -4.97 10.20
C ILE A 344 8.35 -5.14 9.58
N PRO A 345 9.03 -6.28 9.80
CA PRO A 345 10.23 -6.62 9.04
C PRO A 345 9.86 -7.09 7.63
N ASN A 346 10.75 -6.80 6.67
CA ASN A 346 10.72 -7.42 5.35
C ASN A 346 11.66 -8.62 5.35
N VAL A 347 11.13 -9.79 5.02
CA VAL A 347 11.87 -11.05 4.92
C VAL A 347 12.12 -11.34 3.44
N GLY A 348 13.39 -11.31 3.03
CA GLY A 348 13.78 -11.65 1.67
C GLY A 348 13.51 -13.12 1.34
N SER A 349 13.17 -13.39 0.07
CA SER A 349 13.39 -14.71 -0.52
C SER A 349 14.90 -14.98 -0.55
N GLU A 350 15.32 -16.24 -0.39
CA GLU A 350 16.73 -16.65 -0.46
C GLU A 350 17.43 -16.02 -1.68
N VAL A 351 18.22 -14.97 -1.44
CA VAL A 351 19.26 -14.53 -2.36
C VAL A 351 20.53 -14.64 -1.57
N GLU A 352 21.21 -15.75 -1.81
CA GLU A 352 22.31 -16.22 -1.01
C GLU A 352 23.65 -15.64 -1.50
N TRP A 353 23.71 -15.15 -2.74
CA TRP A 353 24.94 -14.71 -3.41
C TRP A 353 24.86 -13.25 -3.85
N ASP A 354 26.01 -12.56 -3.83
CA ASP A 354 26.21 -11.25 -4.46
C ASP A 354 27.69 -11.21 -4.88
N PHE A 355 27.96 -11.69 -6.09
CA PHE A 355 29.31 -11.82 -6.60
C PHE A 355 29.74 -10.51 -7.27
N THR A 356 30.92 -10.03 -6.89
CA THR A 356 31.43 -8.73 -7.34
C THR A 356 32.78 -8.89 -8.03
N VAL A 357 33.03 -8.10 -9.06
CA VAL A 357 34.37 -8.02 -9.67
C VAL A 357 35.10 -6.85 -9.03
N GLU A 358 35.91 -7.13 -8.02
CA GLU A 358 36.64 -6.09 -7.29
C GLU A 358 37.78 -5.49 -8.11
N ASN A 359 38.47 -6.32 -8.89
CA ASN A 359 39.59 -5.92 -9.72
C ASN A 359 39.74 -6.82 -10.95
N VAL A 360 40.27 -6.27 -12.04
CA VAL A 360 40.71 -7.04 -13.20
C VAL A 360 42.05 -6.49 -13.69
N SER A 361 42.97 -7.39 -14.01
CA SER A 361 44.32 -7.06 -14.45
C SER A 361 44.75 -8.00 -15.57
N ILE A 362 45.65 -7.52 -16.42
CA ILE A 362 46.18 -8.28 -17.55
C ILE A 362 47.71 -8.15 -17.60
N TYR A 363 48.38 -9.26 -17.88
CA TYR A 363 49.84 -9.30 -18.02
C TYR A 363 50.27 -10.29 -19.12
N PRO A 364 51.17 -9.90 -20.04
CA PRO A 364 51.71 -8.54 -20.24
C PRO A 364 50.65 -7.56 -20.77
N GLN A 365 50.78 -6.27 -20.45
CA GLN A 365 49.88 -5.22 -20.97
C GLN A 365 50.15 -4.83 -22.44
N LYS A 366 51.31 -5.24 -22.98
CA LYS A 366 51.71 -4.97 -24.35
C LYS A 366 52.26 -6.25 -24.98
N VAL A 367 51.58 -6.73 -26.01
CA VAL A 367 51.88 -8.01 -26.68
C VAL A 367 51.70 -7.91 -28.18
N ARG A 368 52.27 -8.84 -28.95
CA ARG A 368 52.00 -8.99 -30.37
C ARG A 368 50.76 -9.85 -30.59
N GLU A 369 50.09 -9.69 -31.72
CA GLU A 369 49.02 -10.59 -32.13
C GLU A 369 49.50 -12.06 -32.10
N GLY A 370 48.68 -12.94 -31.52
CA GLY A 370 49.00 -14.36 -31.32
C GLY A 370 49.87 -14.71 -30.11
N GLU A 371 50.30 -13.75 -29.28
CA GLU A 371 50.97 -14.04 -28.01
C GLU A 371 49.95 -14.31 -26.89
N ASP A 372 50.36 -15.08 -25.87
CA ASP A 372 49.48 -15.38 -24.74
C ASP A 372 49.54 -14.30 -23.66
N VAL A 373 48.37 -13.93 -23.13
CA VAL A 373 48.21 -13.02 -21.99
C VAL A 373 47.46 -13.72 -20.85
N LEU A 374 47.85 -13.40 -19.62
CA LEU A 374 47.14 -13.83 -18.42
C LEU A 374 46.20 -12.71 -17.95
N ILE A 375 44.91 -13.03 -17.90
CA ILE A 375 43.88 -12.18 -17.31
C ILE A 375 43.57 -12.72 -15.92
N ALA A 376 43.68 -11.85 -14.92
CA ALA A 376 43.38 -12.16 -13.52
C ALA A 376 42.27 -11.22 -13.03
N ALA A 377 41.13 -11.80 -12.65
CA ALA A 377 40.03 -11.10 -11.99
C ALA A 377 39.94 -11.51 -10.52
N THR A 378 39.76 -10.53 -9.64
CA THR A 378 39.47 -10.73 -8.21
C THR A 378 37.97 -10.67 -8.03
N ILE A 379 37.37 -11.78 -7.64
CA ILE A 379 35.94 -11.94 -7.44
C ILE A 379 35.65 -11.95 -5.94
N GLY A 380 34.85 -11.02 -5.46
CA GLY A 380 34.34 -10.99 -4.08
C GLY A 380 32.94 -11.57 -4.01
N ASN A 381 32.52 -12.02 -2.82
CA ASN A 381 31.14 -12.41 -2.55
C ASN A 381 30.64 -11.66 -1.32
N VAL A 382 29.82 -10.63 -1.54
CA VAL A 382 29.19 -9.84 -0.47
C VAL A 382 27.81 -10.38 -0.07
N GLY A 383 27.44 -11.56 -0.59
CA GLY A 383 26.23 -12.30 -0.25
C GLY A 383 26.32 -12.98 1.12
N HIS A 384 25.45 -13.97 1.34
CA HIS A 384 25.28 -14.65 2.63
C HIS A 384 25.71 -16.13 2.63
N VAL A 385 25.97 -16.73 1.46
CA VAL A 385 26.43 -18.12 1.31
C VAL A 385 27.60 -18.17 0.33
N SER A 386 28.54 -19.09 0.58
CA SER A 386 29.68 -19.33 -0.31
C SER A 386 29.20 -20.09 -1.54
N GLY A 387 29.71 -19.78 -2.73
CA GLY A 387 29.24 -20.42 -3.95
C GLY A 387 30.28 -20.46 -5.05
N ASN A 388 30.01 -21.28 -6.07
CA ASN A 388 30.73 -21.21 -7.34
C ASN A 388 30.02 -20.19 -8.23
N VAL A 389 30.80 -19.35 -8.90
CA VAL A 389 30.30 -18.40 -9.89
C VAL A 389 31.08 -18.52 -11.19
N SER A 390 30.37 -18.39 -12.30
CA SER A 390 30.97 -18.33 -13.63
C SER A 390 31.49 -16.92 -13.88
N VAL A 391 32.75 -16.78 -14.30
CA VAL A 391 33.36 -15.49 -14.63
C VAL A 391 33.61 -15.44 -16.13
N GLY A 392 32.87 -14.57 -16.83
CA GLY A 392 33.05 -14.32 -18.25
C GLY A 392 34.11 -13.25 -18.52
N PHE A 393 34.99 -13.50 -19.47
CA PHE A 393 35.96 -12.53 -19.96
C PHE A 393 35.57 -12.07 -21.37
N PHE A 394 35.56 -10.75 -21.60
CA PHE A 394 35.16 -10.12 -22.85
C PHE A 394 36.23 -9.15 -23.36
N VAL A 395 36.32 -8.98 -24.67
CA VAL A 395 37.19 -7.99 -25.33
C VAL A 395 36.39 -7.13 -26.28
N ASN A 396 36.71 -5.83 -26.36
CA ASN A 396 36.14 -4.96 -27.37
C ASN A 396 36.81 -5.19 -28.75
N ARG A 397 36.02 -5.15 -29.81
CA ARG A 397 36.45 -5.30 -31.20
C ARG A 397 35.62 -4.40 -32.10
N THR A 398 36.18 -4.09 -33.26
CA THR A 398 35.51 -3.41 -34.35
C THR A 398 35.18 -4.44 -35.44
N ASP A 399 34.21 -4.16 -36.30
CA ASP A 399 33.87 -5.08 -37.41
C ASP A 399 34.99 -5.21 -38.43
N PHE A 400 35.67 -4.11 -38.68
CA PHE A 400 36.84 -4.01 -39.56
C PHE A 400 37.64 -2.75 -39.22
N ALA A 401 38.88 -2.72 -39.70
CA ALA A 401 39.78 -1.57 -39.54
C ALA A 401 39.12 -0.28 -40.07
N GLY A 402 39.03 0.75 -39.22
CA GLY A 402 38.42 2.05 -39.56
C GLY A 402 36.90 2.13 -39.38
N SER A 403 36.22 1.03 -39.02
CA SER A 403 34.84 1.11 -38.53
C SER A 403 34.80 1.75 -37.13
N LYS A 404 33.73 2.51 -36.85
CA LYS A 404 33.53 3.20 -35.56
C LYS A 404 32.72 2.39 -34.54
N GLY A 405 32.20 1.23 -34.94
CA GLY A 405 31.36 0.40 -34.09
C GLY A 405 32.19 -0.43 -33.12
N GLU A 406 31.86 -0.35 -31.84
CA GLU A 406 32.52 -1.11 -30.77
C GLU A 406 31.61 -2.26 -30.32
N ARG A 407 32.07 -3.49 -30.52
CA ARG A 407 31.38 -4.72 -30.13
C ARG A 407 32.18 -5.44 -29.08
N PHE A 408 31.51 -6.21 -28.23
CA PHE A 408 32.17 -7.05 -27.25
C PHE A 408 31.99 -8.51 -27.59
N GLU A 409 33.07 -9.27 -27.46
CA GLU A 409 33.07 -10.71 -27.69
C GLU A 409 33.61 -11.43 -26.46
N ARG A 410 32.95 -12.51 -26.07
CA ARG A 410 33.39 -13.38 -24.98
C ARG A 410 34.59 -14.19 -25.44
N ILE A 411 35.72 -13.99 -24.79
CA ILE A 411 36.98 -14.72 -25.07
C ILE A 411 37.12 -15.99 -24.22
N GLY A 412 36.40 -16.07 -23.10
CA GLY A 412 36.40 -17.27 -22.26
C GLY A 412 35.53 -17.15 -21.01
N THR A 413 35.46 -18.27 -20.29
CA THR A 413 34.73 -18.38 -19.01
C THR A 413 35.54 -19.19 -18.02
N LYS A 414 35.49 -18.81 -16.74
CA LYS A 414 36.13 -19.56 -15.66
C LYS A 414 35.22 -19.66 -14.44
N GLU A 415 35.02 -20.89 -13.96
CA GLU A 415 34.36 -21.14 -12.67
C GLU A 415 35.31 -20.87 -11.50
N VAL A 416 34.81 -20.20 -10.47
CA VAL A 416 35.55 -19.92 -9.23
C VAL A 416 34.65 -20.06 -8.00
N PHE A 417 35.14 -20.75 -6.97
CA PHE A 417 34.48 -20.79 -5.66
C PHE A 417 34.85 -19.55 -4.84
N VAL A 418 33.87 -18.80 -4.36
CA VAL A 418 34.11 -17.58 -3.56
C VAL A 418 33.41 -17.69 -2.20
N PRO A 419 34.17 -17.71 -1.09
CA PRO A 419 33.60 -17.71 0.25
C PRO A 419 32.86 -16.40 0.57
N VAL A 420 31.86 -16.48 1.47
CA VAL A 420 31.14 -15.30 2.00
C VAL A 420 32.11 -14.27 2.58
N ASN A 421 31.92 -13.01 2.23
CA ASN A 421 32.72 -11.86 2.69
C ASN A 421 34.23 -12.02 2.44
N ASP A 422 34.61 -12.83 1.45
CA ASP A 422 35.99 -13.03 1.03
C ASP A 422 36.09 -12.91 -0.50
N THR A 423 37.33 -12.98 -0.99
CA THR A 423 37.63 -12.89 -2.42
C THR A 423 38.40 -14.11 -2.91
N ASN A 424 38.25 -14.43 -4.20
CA ASN A 424 39.07 -15.44 -4.86
C ASN A 424 39.45 -14.98 -6.28
N PHE A 425 40.44 -15.62 -6.88
CA PHE A 425 40.95 -15.26 -8.19
C PHE A 425 40.42 -16.17 -9.30
N ALA A 426 39.92 -15.56 -10.37
CA ALA A 426 39.65 -16.21 -11.64
C ALA A 426 40.79 -15.89 -12.62
N PHE A 427 41.53 -16.92 -13.03
CA PHE A 427 42.62 -16.81 -14.00
C PHE A 427 42.21 -17.40 -15.35
N PHE A 428 42.48 -16.64 -16.42
CA PHE A 428 42.24 -17.06 -17.79
C PHE A 428 43.45 -16.70 -18.67
N ILE A 429 43.97 -17.68 -19.41
CA ILE A 429 45.03 -17.47 -20.39
C ILE A 429 44.37 -17.34 -21.75
N TRP A 430 44.61 -16.22 -22.42
CA TRP A 430 44.05 -15.93 -23.72
C TRP A 430 45.17 -15.75 -24.75
N ASN A 431 45.05 -16.40 -25.90
CA ASN A 431 45.90 -16.12 -27.05
C ASN A 431 45.33 -14.90 -27.77
N THR A 432 46.10 -13.82 -27.91
CA THR A 432 45.59 -12.54 -28.42
C THR A 432 45.34 -12.57 -29.92
N SER A 433 44.23 -13.19 -30.31
CA SER A 433 43.72 -13.27 -31.68
C SER A 433 42.82 -12.09 -32.01
N ILE A 434 43.33 -10.87 -31.81
CA ILE A 434 42.63 -9.62 -32.10
C ILE A 434 43.56 -8.67 -32.87
N HIS A 435 42.96 -7.80 -33.68
CA HIS A 435 43.69 -6.76 -34.41
C HIS A 435 44.50 -5.87 -33.44
N GLY A 436 45.53 -5.18 -33.94
CA GLY A 436 46.32 -4.30 -33.09
C GLY A 436 45.64 -2.99 -32.75
N GLY A 437 46.08 -2.40 -31.64
CA GLY A 437 45.48 -1.22 -31.04
C GLY A 437 45.28 -1.38 -29.53
N ASP A 438 44.57 -0.42 -28.94
CA ASP A 438 44.15 -0.48 -27.55
C ASP A 438 42.79 -1.18 -27.44
N HIS A 439 42.74 -2.19 -26.58
CA HIS A 439 41.55 -3.00 -26.31
C HIS A 439 41.15 -2.90 -24.85
N LEU A 440 39.84 -2.86 -24.62
CA LEU A 440 39.20 -2.99 -23.31
C LEU A 440 38.93 -4.47 -23.05
N ILE A 441 39.50 -4.98 -21.96
CA ILE A 441 39.25 -6.32 -21.42
C ILE A 441 38.30 -6.16 -20.25
N VAL A 442 37.23 -6.96 -20.22
CA VAL A 442 36.18 -6.87 -19.22
C VAL A 442 35.99 -8.24 -18.56
N ALA A 443 35.94 -8.26 -17.24
CA ALA A 443 35.54 -9.44 -16.47
C ALA A 443 34.14 -9.19 -15.90
N VAL A 444 33.28 -10.21 -16.00
CA VAL A 444 31.90 -10.21 -15.50
C VAL A 444 31.69 -11.42 -14.62
N ALA A 445 31.22 -11.22 -13.40
CA ALA A 445 30.70 -12.30 -12.55
C ALA A 445 29.25 -12.61 -12.96
N ASP A 446 28.94 -13.90 -13.09
CA ASP A 446 27.69 -14.43 -13.63
C ASP A 446 27.18 -13.70 -14.90
N PRO A 447 27.94 -13.73 -16.00
CA PRO A 447 27.55 -13.06 -17.24
C PRO A 447 26.25 -13.62 -17.83
N ASP A 448 25.95 -14.89 -17.56
CA ASP A 448 24.83 -15.60 -18.16
C ASP A 448 23.53 -15.44 -17.32
N ASP A 449 23.62 -14.87 -16.11
CA ASP A 449 22.49 -14.66 -15.16
C ASP A 449 21.85 -16.03 -14.82
N ASP A 450 22.72 -17.01 -14.54
CA ASP A 450 22.36 -18.38 -14.17
C ASP A 450 22.14 -18.53 -12.65
N LEU A 451 22.69 -17.61 -11.84
CA LEU A 451 22.59 -17.58 -10.39
C LEU A 451 21.87 -16.31 -9.94
N PRO A 452 20.79 -16.42 -9.14
CA PRO A 452 20.14 -15.24 -8.60
C PRO A 452 21.01 -14.54 -7.55
N GLU A 453 21.31 -13.27 -7.78
CA GLU A 453 22.17 -12.41 -6.96
C GLU A 453 21.45 -11.17 -6.42
N LEU A 454 22.00 -10.55 -5.37
CA LEU A 454 21.44 -9.29 -4.82
C LEU A 454 21.56 -8.13 -5.80
N SER A 455 22.62 -8.13 -6.60
CA SER A 455 22.86 -7.15 -7.66
C SER A 455 23.21 -7.88 -8.94
N GLU A 456 22.26 -7.89 -9.87
CA GLU A 456 22.44 -8.58 -11.15
C GLU A 456 23.25 -7.78 -12.17
N THR A 457 23.92 -8.54 -13.04
CA THR A 457 24.56 -8.02 -14.25
C THR A 457 23.53 -7.28 -15.12
N LYS A 458 23.81 -6.01 -15.43
CA LYS A 458 22.90 -5.20 -16.25
C LYS A 458 23.00 -5.59 -17.73
N LYS A 459 21.88 -6.07 -18.28
CA LYS A 459 21.73 -6.45 -19.69
C LYS A 459 20.73 -5.52 -20.39
N LEU A 460 20.98 -5.23 -21.66
CA LEU A 460 20.04 -4.57 -22.56
C LEU A 460 19.91 -5.43 -23.83
N GLY A 461 18.72 -5.98 -24.07
CA GLY A 461 18.57 -7.06 -25.06
C GLY A 461 19.46 -8.24 -24.69
N ASP A 462 20.26 -8.70 -25.65
CA ASP A 462 21.18 -9.83 -25.45
C ASP A 462 22.60 -9.37 -25.03
N SER A 463 22.83 -8.07 -24.81
CA SER A 463 24.16 -7.53 -24.51
C SER A 463 24.30 -7.07 -23.07
N ILE A 464 25.40 -7.47 -22.43
CA ILE A 464 25.81 -6.94 -21.12
C ILE A 464 26.35 -5.52 -21.30
N LEU A 465 26.03 -4.64 -20.36
CA LEU A 465 26.55 -3.27 -20.34
C LEU A 465 27.92 -3.24 -19.65
N PHE A 466 28.96 -2.89 -20.40
CA PHE A 466 30.35 -2.85 -19.94
C PHE A 466 30.87 -1.43 -19.70
N ARG A 467 30.21 -0.43 -20.29
CA ARG A 467 30.55 0.99 -20.15
C ARG A 467 29.50 1.72 -19.31
N GLY A 468 29.96 2.75 -18.62
CA GLY A 468 29.14 3.57 -17.73
C GLY A 468 29.74 3.67 -16.34
N ASN A 469 29.00 4.31 -15.43
CA ASN A 469 29.33 4.31 -14.01
C ASN A 469 28.80 3.03 -13.33
N LYS A 470 29.13 2.85 -12.05
CA LYS A 470 28.67 1.69 -11.25
C LYS A 470 27.16 1.48 -11.24
N THR A 471 26.36 2.54 -11.39
CA THR A 471 24.89 2.42 -11.43
C THR A 471 24.38 1.82 -12.73
N VAL A 472 25.18 1.89 -13.81
CA VAL A 472 24.83 1.34 -15.13
C VAL A 472 25.36 -0.08 -15.30
N THR A 473 26.58 -0.38 -14.86
CA THR A 473 27.21 -1.70 -15.06
C THR A 473 27.00 -2.67 -13.89
N GLY A 474 26.62 -2.17 -12.71
CA GLY A 474 26.56 -2.98 -11.48
C GLY A 474 27.93 -3.21 -10.83
N ASN A 475 27.95 -4.06 -9.80
CA ASN A 475 29.14 -4.49 -9.05
C ASN A 475 29.80 -5.75 -9.65
N ASN A 476 29.13 -6.44 -10.58
CA ASN A 476 29.59 -7.66 -11.23
C ASN A 476 30.54 -7.40 -12.41
N VAL A 477 30.79 -6.15 -12.81
CA VAL A 477 31.54 -5.81 -14.03
C VAL A 477 32.74 -4.90 -13.73
N LYS A 478 33.92 -5.26 -14.25
CA LYS A 478 35.12 -4.40 -14.22
C LYS A 478 36.00 -4.58 -15.45
N SER A 479 36.75 -3.55 -15.80
CA SER A 479 37.59 -3.55 -17.01
C SER A 479 39.03 -3.07 -16.80
N CYS A 480 39.91 -3.50 -17.69
CA CYS A 480 41.29 -3.05 -17.84
C CYS A 480 41.66 -2.92 -19.33
N THR A 481 42.87 -2.48 -19.64
CA THR A 481 43.31 -2.21 -21.02
C THR A 481 44.48 -3.09 -21.44
N LEU A 482 44.51 -3.44 -22.72
CA LEU A 482 45.55 -4.22 -23.39
C LEU A 482 45.97 -3.50 -24.67
N HIS A 483 47.27 -3.37 -24.91
CA HIS A 483 47.79 -2.85 -26.17
C HIS A 483 48.38 -3.97 -27.03
N VAL A 484 47.79 -4.21 -28.21
CA VAL A 484 48.25 -5.22 -29.16
C VAL A 484 49.08 -4.55 -30.26
N ILE A 485 50.32 -4.97 -30.43
CA ILE A 485 51.25 -4.49 -31.47
C ILE A 485 50.84 -5.11 -32.81
N CYS A 486 50.39 -4.30 -33.75
CA CYS A 486 50.03 -4.72 -35.11
C CYS A 486 51.16 -4.56 -36.14
N PRO A 487 51.09 -5.31 -37.26
CA PRO A 487 51.75 -4.95 -38.52
C PRO A 487 51.14 -3.67 -39.12
N ASP A 488 51.93 -2.90 -39.86
CA ASP A 488 51.49 -1.69 -40.59
C ASP A 488 51.24 -2.06 -42.05
N LEU A 489 50.00 -2.47 -42.36
CA LEU A 489 49.57 -2.88 -43.69
C LEU A 489 48.94 -1.70 -44.45
N ALA A 490 49.40 -1.46 -45.67
CA ALA A 490 48.87 -0.45 -46.57
C ALA A 490 48.42 -1.07 -47.91
N ILE A 491 47.23 -0.68 -48.37
CA ILE A 491 46.79 -0.95 -49.75
C ILE A 491 47.49 0.06 -50.67
N THR A 492 48.32 -0.41 -51.60
CA THR A 492 49.06 0.45 -52.54
C THR A 492 48.34 0.62 -53.86
N ASN A 493 47.57 -0.37 -54.28
CA ASN A 493 46.82 -0.34 -55.52
C ASN A 493 45.55 -1.20 -55.42
N LEU A 494 44.48 -0.78 -56.09
CA LEU A 494 43.22 -1.52 -56.22
C LEU A 494 42.72 -1.39 -57.66
N THR A 495 42.61 -2.51 -58.37
CA THR A 495 42.23 -2.54 -59.79
C THR A 495 41.03 -3.44 -60.02
N LEU A 496 40.16 -3.01 -60.95
CA LEU A 496 38.97 -3.74 -61.39
C LEU A 496 39.14 -4.12 -62.87
N ASP A 497 38.85 -5.37 -63.21
CA ASP A 497 38.84 -5.86 -64.60
C ASP A 497 37.52 -6.61 -64.90
N PRO A 498 36.64 -6.07 -65.77
CA PRO A 498 36.78 -4.80 -66.49
C PRO A 498 36.69 -3.57 -65.58
N ALA A 499 37.38 -2.48 -65.95
CA ALA A 499 37.38 -1.22 -65.17
C ALA A 499 36.03 -0.49 -65.18
N GLU A 500 35.22 -0.71 -66.22
CA GLU A 500 33.85 -0.20 -66.35
C GLU A 500 32.89 -1.39 -66.54
N PRO A 501 32.56 -2.11 -65.46
CA PRO A 501 31.71 -3.30 -65.55
C PRO A 501 30.27 -2.95 -65.87
N LYS A 502 29.62 -3.77 -66.69
CA LYS A 502 28.18 -3.71 -67.00
C LYS A 502 27.43 -4.79 -66.22
N SER A 503 26.13 -4.57 -65.99
CA SER A 503 25.27 -5.61 -65.40
C SER A 503 25.37 -6.91 -66.22
N GLY A 504 25.67 -8.01 -65.53
CA GLY A 504 25.95 -9.31 -66.14
C GLY A 504 27.43 -9.70 -66.21
N ASP A 505 28.35 -8.76 -66.03
CA ASP A 505 29.80 -9.00 -66.06
C ASP A 505 30.29 -9.67 -64.77
N VAL A 506 31.38 -10.43 -64.89
CA VAL A 506 32.16 -10.91 -63.75
C VAL A 506 33.38 -10.01 -63.62
N VAL A 507 33.51 -9.33 -62.49
CA VAL A 507 34.57 -8.36 -62.21
C VAL A 507 35.67 -9.01 -61.39
N ASN A 508 36.88 -9.04 -61.90
CA ASN A 508 38.08 -9.43 -61.16
C ASN A 508 38.56 -8.20 -60.37
N ILE A 509 38.61 -8.32 -59.04
CA ILE A 509 39.11 -7.30 -58.14
C ILE A 509 40.50 -7.74 -57.68
N SER A 510 41.52 -6.94 -57.95
CA SER A 510 42.89 -7.21 -57.53
C SER A 510 43.39 -6.09 -56.62
N VAL A 511 43.94 -6.42 -55.46
CA VAL A 511 44.49 -5.46 -54.50
C VAL A 511 45.95 -5.79 -54.22
N GLU A 512 46.79 -4.77 -54.25
CA GLU A 512 48.20 -4.87 -53.85
C GLU A 512 48.35 -4.37 -52.42
N ILE A 513 48.92 -5.21 -51.56
CA ILE A 513 49.11 -4.92 -50.14
C ILE A 513 50.60 -4.91 -49.83
N LYS A 514 51.04 -3.88 -49.13
CA LYS A 514 52.41 -3.72 -48.65
C LYS A 514 52.43 -3.65 -47.12
N ASN A 515 53.29 -4.43 -46.49
CA ASN A 515 53.58 -4.30 -45.07
C ASN A 515 54.73 -3.29 -44.89
N ASN A 516 54.41 -2.10 -44.41
CA ASN A 516 55.38 -1.05 -44.04
C ASN A 516 55.92 -1.24 -42.61
N GLY A 517 55.35 -2.17 -41.85
CA GLY A 517 55.71 -2.44 -40.46
C GLY A 517 56.93 -3.35 -40.31
N SER A 518 57.46 -3.40 -39.09
CA SER A 518 58.62 -4.24 -38.73
C SER A 518 58.25 -5.64 -38.23
N THR A 519 56.97 -6.04 -38.34
CA THR A 519 56.45 -7.31 -37.83
C THR A 519 55.83 -8.10 -38.98
N PRO A 520 56.02 -9.44 -39.05
CA PRO A 520 55.29 -10.28 -39.99
C PRO A 520 53.78 -10.06 -39.81
N ALA A 521 53.04 -10.06 -40.91
CA ALA A 521 51.59 -9.98 -40.87
C ALA A 521 51.01 -11.40 -41.03
N ASN A 522 50.04 -11.74 -40.19
CA ASN A 522 49.17 -12.90 -40.39
C ASN A 522 47.74 -12.40 -40.30
N SER A 523 47.34 -11.64 -41.31
CA SER A 523 46.05 -10.92 -41.32
C SER A 523 45.14 -11.43 -42.42
N THR A 524 43.94 -10.87 -42.54
CA THR A 524 42.98 -11.23 -43.58
C THR A 524 42.57 -9.99 -44.36
N VAL A 525 42.74 -10.01 -45.69
CA VAL A 525 42.10 -9.04 -46.58
C VAL A 525 40.67 -9.49 -46.84
N GLN A 526 39.73 -8.58 -46.68
CA GLN A 526 38.31 -8.81 -46.96
C GLN A 526 37.84 -7.84 -48.03
N PHE A 527 37.14 -8.37 -49.03
CA PHE A 527 36.61 -7.58 -50.13
C PHE A 527 35.11 -7.35 -49.91
N TYR A 528 34.71 -6.08 -49.95
CA TYR A 528 33.33 -5.67 -49.73
C TYR A 528 32.82 -4.82 -50.89
N MET A 529 31.57 -5.04 -51.23
CA MET A 529 30.80 -4.12 -52.05
C MET A 529 29.88 -3.32 -51.11
N GLN A 530 29.90 -1.99 -51.24
CA GLN A 530 28.91 -1.11 -50.62
C GLN A 530 28.11 -0.43 -51.71
N SER A 531 26.80 -0.38 -51.55
CA SER A 531 25.94 0.49 -52.33
C SER A 531 25.33 1.53 -51.41
N ASP A 532 25.31 2.79 -51.86
CA ASP A 532 24.73 3.93 -51.14
C ASP A 532 23.27 4.16 -51.61
N GLU A 533 22.49 3.08 -51.66
CA GLU A 533 21.08 3.13 -52.02
C GLU A 533 20.21 3.68 -50.89
N SER A 534 19.40 4.68 -51.20
CA SER A 534 18.47 5.29 -50.25
C SER A 534 17.06 4.69 -50.39
N ILE A 535 16.71 3.80 -49.47
CA ILE A 535 15.37 3.21 -49.34
C ILE A 535 14.65 3.88 -48.17
N LEU A 536 13.62 4.66 -48.49
CA LEU A 536 12.72 5.27 -47.50
C LEU A 536 11.51 4.35 -47.25
N GLY A 537 11.41 3.78 -46.06
CA GLY A 537 10.23 3.05 -45.61
C GLY A 537 9.36 3.93 -44.71
N ARG A 538 8.05 4.01 -44.97
CA ARG A 538 7.15 4.89 -44.21
C ARG A 538 5.75 4.31 -44.01
N LEU A 539 5.41 4.06 -42.75
CA LEU A 539 4.08 3.70 -42.28
C LEU A 539 3.45 4.88 -41.54
N LYS A 540 2.32 5.37 -42.05
CA LYS A 540 1.65 6.59 -41.54
C LYS A 540 0.86 6.31 -40.26
N ASN A 541 0.58 7.35 -39.49
CA ASN A 541 -0.38 7.28 -38.39
C ASN A 541 -1.80 7.01 -38.92
N GLN A 542 -2.32 5.81 -38.68
CA GLN A 542 -3.66 5.37 -39.13
C GLN A 542 -4.46 4.68 -38.01
N GLU A 543 -5.78 4.56 -38.19
CA GLU A 543 -6.70 3.94 -37.22
C GLU A 543 -6.65 2.39 -37.21
N TYR A 544 -5.69 1.78 -37.90
CA TYR A 544 -5.44 0.33 -37.92
C TYR A 544 -3.93 0.05 -37.98
N THR A 545 -3.53 -1.18 -37.64
CA THR A 545 -2.13 -1.62 -37.70
C THR A 545 -1.70 -1.84 -39.15
N GLN A 546 -0.57 -1.28 -39.54
CA GLN A 546 0.06 -1.49 -40.84
C GLN A 546 1.29 -2.38 -40.69
N GLN A 547 1.53 -3.23 -41.69
CA GLN A 547 2.73 -4.03 -41.82
C GLN A 547 3.15 -4.04 -43.28
N GLU A 548 4.40 -3.66 -43.54
CA GLU A 548 5.01 -3.72 -44.87
C GLU A 548 6.41 -4.32 -44.79
N SER A 549 6.84 -4.96 -45.87
CA SER A 549 8.17 -5.55 -46.02
C SER A 549 8.84 -4.99 -47.27
N TRP A 550 10.11 -4.58 -47.13
CA TRP A 550 10.94 -4.07 -48.21
C TRP A 550 12.04 -5.09 -48.53
N PRO A 551 12.11 -5.60 -49.78
CA PRO A 551 13.26 -6.36 -50.23
C PRO A 551 14.46 -5.41 -50.36
N LEU A 552 15.61 -5.79 -49.81
CA LEU A 552 16.78 -4.91 -49.70
C LEU A 552 17.89 -5.25 -50.69
N ALA A 553 18.29 -6.51 -50.75
CA ALA A 553 19.37 -6.97 -51.60
C ALA A 553 19.12 -8.41 -52.04
N LEU A 554 19.39 -8.71 -53.31
CA LEU A 554 19.36 -10.05 -53.87
C LEU A 554 20.76 -10.40 -54.37
N GLN A 555 21.31 -11.52 -53.90
CA GLN A 555 22.65 -12.00 -54.21
C GLN A 555 22.58 -13.37 -54.89
N PRO A 556 23.52 -13.70 -55.78
CA PRO A 556 23.45 -14.92 -56.60
C PRO A 556 23.80 -16.19 -55.82
N ALA A 557 24.36 -16.03 -54.62
CA ALA A 557 24.71 -17.09 -53.70
C ALA A 557 24.57 -16.57 -52.26
N ASP A 558 24.65 -17.47 -51.29
CA ASP A 558 24.65 -17.10 -49.88
C ASP A 558 25.95 -16.40 -49.50
N VAL A 559 25.85 -15.10 -49.22
CA VAL A 559 26.96 -14.23 -48.86
C VAL A 559 26.64 -13.43 -47.60
N PRO A 560 27.64 -13.09 -46.78
CA PRO A 560 27.41 -12.21 -45.63
C PRO A 560 27.02 -10.82 -46.10
N MET A 561 25.88 -10.33 -45.61
CA MET A 561 25.38 -8.99 -45.88
C MET A 561 24.99 -8.27 -44.59
N ARG A 562 25.00 -6.93 -44.64
CA ARG A 562 24.47 -6.07 -43.59
C ARG A 562 23.95 -4.76 -44.16
N PHE A 563 23.13 -4.07 -43.37
CA PHE A 563 22.39 -2.87 -43.77
C PHE A 563 22.66 -1.75 -42.77
N HIS A 564 22.69 -0.52 -43.27
CA HIS A 564 22.82 0.68 -42.48
C HIS A 564 21.56 1.52 -42.57
N PHE A 565 21.09 1.99 -41.43
CA PHE A 565 20.00 2.94 -41.34
C PHE A 565 20.55 4.26 -40.83
N ASP A 566 20.43 5.30 -41.65
CA ASP A 566 20.74 6.67 -41.24
C ASP A 566 19.86 7.07 -40.05
N TYR A 567 18.56 6.76 -40.14
CA TYR A 567 17.64 6.87 -39.01
C TYR A 567 16.47 5.86 -39.05
N ILE A 568 15.92 5.62 -37.87
CA ILE A 568 14.67 4.87 -37.63
C ILE A 568 13.85 5.69 -36.62
N ASP A 569 12.61 6.03 -36.97
CA ASP A 569 11.66 6.77 -36.15
C ASP A 569 10.45 5.88 -35.81
N ILE A 570 10.09 5.80 -34.53
CA ILE A 570 8.94 5.02 -34.04
C ILE A 570 8.09 5.86 -33.08
N GLY A 571 6.76 5.82 -33.26
CA GLY A 571 5.79 6.52 -32.41
C GLY A 571 5.42 5.78 -31.10
N ASP A 572 4.95 6.54 -30.10
CA ASP A 572 4.65 6.10 -28.73
C ASP A 572 3.54 5.05 -28.60
N LYS A 573 2.62 4.99 -29.57
CA LYS A 573 1.56 3.97 -29.64
C LYS A 573 2.08 2.61 -30.14
N GLY A 574 3.39 2.48 -30.29
CA GLY A 574 4.08 1.23 -30.57
C GLY A 574 4.27 0.96 -32.06
N GLY A 575 5.19 0.06 -32.34
CA GLY A 575 5.64 -0.25 -33.69
C GLY A 575 6.97 -0.97 -33.56
N LYS A 576 7.31 -1.78 -34.55
CA LYS A 576 8.50 -2.59 -34.52
C LYS A 576 9.08 -2.71 -35.91
N ILE A 577 10.40 -2.55 -36.01
CA ILE A 577 11.17 -2.89 -37.20
C ILE A 577 12.08 -4.08 -36.87
N TYR A 578 12.14 -5.03 -37.79
CA TYR A 578 13.06 -6.16 -37.72
C TYR A 578 13.51 -6.56 -39.12
N ALA A 579 14.66 -7.22 -39.21
CA ALA A 579 15.26 -7.64 -40.47
C ALA A 579 15.53 -9.14 -40.46
N TYR A 580 15.53 -9.75 -41.64
CA TYR A 580 15.92 -11.13 -41.83
C TYR A 580 16.53 -11.34 -43.21
N VAL A 581 17.35 -12.38 -43.34
CA VAL A 581 17.92 -12.83 -44.62
C VAL A 581 17.39 -14.23 -44.91
N TYR A 582 17.05 -14.51 -46.16
CA TYR A 582 16.81 -15.87 -46.65
C TYR A 582 18.10 -16.47 -47.20
N ASP A 583 18.40 -17.72 -46.83
CA ASP A 583 19.43 -18.50 -47.52
C ASP A 583 18.91 -19.10 -48.85
N SER A 584 19.80 -19.76 -49.59
CA SER A 584 19.49 -20.42 -50.87
C SER A 584 18.44 -21.53 -50.75
N ASP A 585 18.26 -22.10 -49.55
CA ASP A 585 17.21 -23.06 -49.21
C ASP A 585 15.88 -22.39 -48.78
N LYS A 586 15.79 -21.05 -48.90
CA LYS A 586 14.65 -20.21 -48.48
C LYS A 586 14.35 -20.26 -46.98
N LYS A 587 15.31 -20.67 -46.15
CA LYS A 587 15.21 -20.61 -44.69
C LYS A 587 15.55 -19.21 -44.21
N ARG A 588 14.78 -18.74 -43.24
CA ARG A 588 14.88 -17.38 -42.68
C ARG A 588 15.87 -17.35 -41.52
N HIS A 589 16.84 -16.44 -41.59
CA HIS A 589 17.79 -16.12 -40.52
C HIS A 589 17.52 -14.71 -40.00
N THR A 590 17.40 -14.56 -38.68
CA THR A 590 17.19 -13.25 -38.04
C THR A 590 18.43 -12.39 -38.17
N VAL A 591 18.24 -11.11 -38.50
CA VAL A 591 19.29 -10.11 -38.56
C VAL A 591 19.16 -9.22 -37.33
N TYR A 592 20.21 -9.13 -36.53
CA TYR A 592 20.24 -8.26 -35.35
C TYR A 592 20.68 -6.84 -35.72
N PHE A 593 20.26 -5.87 -34.91
CA PHE A 593 20.60 -4.46 -35.01
C PHE A 593 21.59 -4.11 -33.89
N TYR A 594 22.50 -3.18 -34.18
CA TYR A 594 23.38 -2.59 -33.19
C TYR A 594 22.93 -1.15 -32.93
N VAL A 595 22.41 -0.90 -31.73
CA VAL A 595 21.95 0.43 -31.29
C VAL A 595 22.90 1.00 -30.23
N LYS A 596 23.19 2.29 -30.27
CA LYS A 596 24.10 2.93 -29.32
C LYS A 596 23.35 3.31 -28.04
N SER A 597 23.77 2.77 -26.90
CA SER A 597 23.20 3.10 -25.59
C SER A 597 23.88 4.34 -25.01
N GLU A 598 23.14 5.45 -24.87
CA GLU A 598 23.65 6.67 -24.23
C GLU A 598 23.96 6.47 -22.75
N THR A 599 23.13 5.68 -22.04
CA THR A 599 23.32 5.38 -20.62
C THR A 599 24.60 4.59 -20.37
N ALA A 600 24.99 3.73 -21.33
CA ALA A 600 26.24 2.99 -21.32
C ALA A 600 27.38 3.70 -22.08
N GLY A 601 27.40 5.04 -22.10
CA GLY A 601 28.51 5.81 -22.67
C GLY A 601 28.75 5.57 -24.17
N GLY A 602 27.70 5.24 -24.93
CA GLY A 602 27.74 5.02 -26.37
C GLY A 602 28.05 3.59 -26.81
N GLN A 603 28.07 2.61 -25.89
CA GLN A 603 28.26 1.18 -26.24
C GLN A 603 27.19 0.72 -27.25
N GLU A 604 27.61 -0.02 -28.28
CA GLU A 604 26.66 -0.67 -29.20
C GLU A 604 26.08 -1.94 -28.58
N VAL A 605 24.76 -2.07 -28.69
CA VAL A 605 23.96 -3.11 -28.06
C VAL A 605 23.22 -3.88 -29.15
N LYS A 606 23.35 -5.20 -29.10
CA LYS A 606 22.74 -6.13 -30.04
C LYS A 606 21.29 -6.41 -29.68
N VAL A 607 20.36 -6.11 -30.60
CA VAL A 607 18.91 -6.33 -30.43
C VAL A 607 18.30 -7.00 -31.66
N PRO A 608 17.33 -7.93 -31.51
CA PRO A 608 16.71 -8.64 -32.64
C PRO A 608 15.74 -7.78 -33.48
N GLY A 609 15.42 -6.59 -33.00
CA GLY A 609 14.56 -5.60 -33.65
C GLY A 609 14.46 -4.37 -32.77
N ILE A 610 13.95 -3.28 -33.35
CA ILE A 610 13.81 -1.99 -32.66
C ILE A 610 12.32 -1.67 -32.54
N ASP A 611 11.88 -1.34 -31.34
CA ASP A 611 10.55 -0.86 -31.01
C ASP A 611 10.61 0.39 -30.12
N PHE A 612 9.45 0.96 -29.80
CA PHE A 612 9.40 2.17 -28.97
C PHE A 612 10.00 1.99 -27.56
N GLY A 613 10.03 0.77 -27.03
CA GLY A 613 10.59 0.44 -25.71
C GLY A 613 12.10 0.21 -25.74
N THR A 614 12.67 -0.03 -26.92
CA THR A 614 14.11 -0.27 -27.10
C THR A 614 14.89 0.96 -26.63
N GLU A 615 15.94 0.77 -25.83
CA GLU A 615 16.83 1.87 -25.44
C GLU A 615 17.78 2.28 -26.57
N GLY A 616 18.59 3.32 -26.36
CA GLY A 616 19.55 3.81 -27.34
C GLY A 616 18.95 4.69 -28.45
N PHE A 617 17.79 5.30 -28.20
CA PHE A 617 17.27 6.35 -29.06
C PHE A 617 18.12 7.63 -28.85
N PHE A 618 18.49 8.27 -29.96
CA PHE A 618 19.31 9.48 -30.00
C PHE A 618 18.48 10.75 -29.72
N GLU A 619 17.27 10.79 -30.25
CA GLU A 619 16.40 11.96 -30.16
C GLU A 619 14.99 11.53 -29.76
N CYS A 620 14.39 12.31 -28.87
CA CYS A 620 12.99 12.19 -28.50
C CYS A 620 12.25 13.45 -28.92
N THR A 621 11.14 13.29 -29.63
CA THR A 621 10.21 14.39 -29.92
C THR A 621 9.20 14.51 -28.78
N PRO A 622 9.22 15.60 -27.99
CA PRO A 622 8.38 15.73 -26.80
C PRO A 622 6.95 16.20 -27.10
N SER A 623 5.99 15.82 -26.26
CA SER A 623 4.67 16.45 -26.12
C SER A 623 4.22 16.40 -24.66
N LEU A 624 3.93 17.57 -24.08
CA LEU A 624 3.30 17.73 -22.75
C LEU A 624 3.92 16.85 -21.64
N ASP A 625 5.24 16.62 -21.68
CA ASP A 625 6.07 15.81 -20.76
C ASP A 625 6.37 14.34 -21.15
N ASN A 626 5.85 13.85 -22.29
CA ASN A 626 6.14 12.49 -22.75
C ASN A 626 6.80 12.45 -24.13
N CYS A 627 7.63 11.42 -24.33
CA CYS A 627 8.21 11.14 -25.64
C CYS A 627 7.14 10.59 -26.59
N VAL A 628 6.92 11.25 -27.73
CA VAL A 628 5.89 10.81 -28.70
C VAL A 628 6.51 10.07 -29.88
N VAL A 629 7.73 10.43 -30.26
CA VAL A 629 8.50 9.76 -31.32
C VAL A 629 9.93 9.64 -30.85
N LYS A 630 10.48 8.42 -30.93
CA LYS A 630 11.88 8.13 -30.66
C LYS A 630 12.61 7.89 -31.98
N ARG A 631 13.82 8.43 -32.09
CA ARG A 631 14.70 8.29 -33.24
C ARG A 631 15.98 7.56 -32.86
N TRP A 632 16.31 6.49 -33.57
CA TRP A 632 17.62 5.86 -33.56
C TRP A 632 18.39 6.34 -34.79
N LYS A 633 19.67 6.68 -34.65
CA LYS A 633 20.54 7.15 -35.74
C LYS A 633 21.75 6.23 -35.91
N ASP A 634 22.29 6.16 -37.12
CA ASP A 634 23.54 5.46 -37.43
C ASP A 634 23.52 4.00 -36.96
N VAL A 635 22.46 3.27 -37.35
CA VAL A 635 22.20 1.89 -36.92
C VAL A 635 22.69 0.92 -37.98
N TRP A 636 23.66 0.08 -37.62
CA TRP A 636 24.12 -1.03 -38.44
C TRP A 636 23.47 -2.34 -38.04
N THR A 637 23.20 -3.22 -39.00
CA THR A 637 22.85 -4.60 -38.71
C THR A 637 24.07 -5.50 -38.57
N GLU A 638 23.88 -6.65 -37.94
CA GLU A 638 24.85 -7.74 -37.91
C GLU A 638 25.07 -8.34 -39.30
N TRP A 639 26.31 -8.75 -39.55
CA TRP A 639 26.66 -9.56 -40.72
C TRP A 639 25.90 -10.89 -40.67
N THR A 640 25.00 -11.10 -41.62
CA THR A 640 24.18 -12.30 -41.71
C THR A 640 24.37 -12.95 -43.08
N ASN A 641 24.57 -14.27 -43.13
CA ASN A 641 24.78 -14.99 -44.37
C ASN A 641 23.45 -15.30 -45.06
N GLY A 642 23.35 -15.04 -46.36
CA GLY A 642 22.26 -15.54 -47.20
C GLY A 642 22.18 -14.85 -48.56
N SER A 643 21.08 -15.07 -49.27
CA SER A 643 20.90 -14.65 -50.66
C SER A 643 19.90 -13.50 -50.83
N ALA A 644 18.95 -13.31 -49.90
CA ALA A 644 17.98 -12.22 -49.99
C ALA A 644 17.67 -11.56 -48.65
N GLY A 645 17.97 -10.25 -48.52
CA GLY A 645 17.66 -9.46 -47.33
C GLY A 645 16.28 -8.82 -47.38
N VAL A 646 15.54 -8.83 -46.27
CA VAL A 646 14.23 -8.19 -46.12
C VAL A 646 14.15 -7.46 -44.79
N VAL A 647 13.62 -6.24 -44.82
CA VAL A 647 13.20 -5.50 -43.62
C VAL A 647 11.70 -5.47 -43.55
N THR A 648 11.16 -5.76 -42.37
CA THR A 648 9.73 -5.64 -42.09
C THR A 648 9.52 -4.59 -41.01
N ALA A 649 8.61 -3.67 -41.27
CA ALA A 649 8.16 -2.71 -40.28
C ALA A 649 6.67 -2.89 -39.98
N ILE A 650 6.31 -2.69 -38.72
CA ILE A 650 4.95 -2.74 -38.21
C ILE A 650 4.69 -1.43 -37.48
N ALA A 651 3.62 -0.73 -37.84
CA ALA A 651 3.13 0.43 -37.10
C ALA A 651 1.76 0.10 -36.52
N ASN A 652 1.64 0.13 -35.20
CA ASN A 652 0.37 -0.15 -34.53
C ASN A 652 -0.68 0.95 -34.81
N ARG A 653 -1.95 0.65 -34.50
CA ARG A 653 -3.02 1.65 -34.54
C ARG A 653 -2.61 2.93 -33.81
N ARG A 654 -2.78 4.06 -34.50
CA ARG A 654 -2.43 5.42 -34.08
C ARG A 654 -0.93 5.68 -33.88
N SER A 655 -0.08 4.88 -34.51
CA SER A 655 1.37 5.03 -34.50
C SER A 655 1.93 5.24 -35.90
N SER A 656 3.13 5.80 -35.99
CA SER A 656 3.90 5.93 -37.22
C SER A 656 5.26 5.25 -37.08
N LEU A 657 5.78 4.75 -38.20
CA LEU A 657 7.13 4.23 -38.29
C LEU A 657 7.75 4.71 -39.60
N GLU A 658 8.92 5.32 -39.52
CA GLU A 658 9.65 5.81 -40.70
C GLU A 658 11.13 5.42 -40.56
N PHE A 659 11.78 4.97 -41.64
CA PHE A 659 13.21 4.69 -41.62
C PHE A 659 13.85 5.05 -42.95
N LEU A 660 15.11 5.44 -42.89
CA LEU A 660 15.96 5.63 -44.07
C LEU A 660 17.12 4.65 -44.00
N LEU A 661 17.09 3.66 -44.90
CA LEU A 661 18.24 2.82 -45.19
C LEU A 661 19.03 3.51 -46.29
N ASP A 662 20.29 3.84 -46.03
CA ASP A 662 21.15 4.61 -46.93
C ASP A 662 22.31 3.80 -47.47
N LYS A 663 22.67 2.67 -46.83
CA LYS A 663 23.76 1.80 -47.28
C LYS A 663 23.44 0.33 -47.08
N TYR A 664 23.94 -0.49 -47.99
CA TYR A 664 24.07 -1.93 -47.75
C TYR A 664 25.45 -2.41 -48.16
N GLN A 665 25.94 -3.44 -47.45
CA GLN A 665 27.25 -4.02 -47.67
C GLN A 665 27.17 -5.53 -47.84
N VAL A 666 27.96 -6.06 -48.77
CA VAL A 666 28.08 -7.50 -49.06
C VAL A 666 29.54 -7.90 -49.05
N ARG A 667 29.87 -9.01 -48.39
CA ARG A 667 31.22 -9.58 -48.40
C ARG A 667 31.41 -10.49 -49.60
N LEU A 668 32.30 -10.09 -50.50
CA LEU A 668 32.60 -10.80 -51.74
C LEU A 668 33.57 -11.96 -51.55
N GLY A 669 34.49 -11.85 -50.59
CA GLY A 669 35.49 -12.87 -50.31
C GLY A 669 36.51 -12.42 -49.27
N ASN A 670 37.36 -13.34 -48.83
CA ASN A 670 38.48 -13.07 -47.93
C ASN A 670 39.71 -13.90 -48.32
N GLN A 671 40.91 -13.36 -48.05
CA GLN A 671 42.19 -14.06 -48.25
C GLN A 671 43.16 -13.74 -47.11
N THR A 672 44.00 -14.70 -46.75
CA THR A 672 45.04 -14.49 -45.73
C THR A 672 46.24 -13.74 -46.33
N VAL A 673 46.68 -12.68 -45.64
CA VAL A 673 47.82 -11.84 -46.01
C VAL A 673 49.00 -12.20 -45.12
N ASN A 674 49.98 -12.88 -45.72
CA ASN A 674 51.21 -13.34 -45.05
C ASN A 674 52.45 -12.53 -45.48
N GLU A 675 52.41 -11.93 -46.66
CA GLU A 675 53.53 -11.17 -47.24
C GLU A 675 53.00 -10.03 -48.13
N SER A 676 53.89 -9.16 -48.59
CA SER A 676 53.50 -8.12 -49.55
C SER A 676 53.24 -8.77 -50.90
N GLY A 677 52.09 -8.48 -51.52
CA GLY A 677 51.69 -9.18 -52.73
C GLY A 677 50.33 -8.76 -53.29
N LEU A 678 49.94 -9.45 -54.34
CA LEU A 678 48.68 -9.25 -55.05
C LEU A 678 47.64 -10.28 -54.59
N TYR A 679 46.46 -9.80 -54.19
CA TYR A 679 45.34 -10.62 -53.72
C TYR A 679 44.11 -10.34 -54.57
N ASN A 680 43.42 -11.40 -55.02
CA ASN A 680 42.38 -11.28 -56.05
C ASN A 680 41.06 -11.91 -55.62
N THR A 681 39.92 -11.28 -55.86
CA THR A 681 38.59 -11.90 -55.74
C THR A 681 37.76 -11.64 -56.99
N THR A 682 36.66 -12.36 -57.14
CA THR A 682 35.67 -12.11 -58.20
C THR A 682 34.37 -11.56 -57.62
N TRP A 683 33.72 -10.67 -58.36
CA TRP A 683 32.37 -10.21 -58.10
C TRP A 683 31.49 -10.50 -59.31
N ASN A 684 30.39 -11.20 -59.11
CA ASN A 684 29.46 -11.58 -60.17
C ASN A 684 28.25 -10.64 -60.17
N THR A 685 28.10 -9.83 -61.23
CA THR A 685 27.02 -8.83 -61.35
C THR A 685 25.77 -9.33 -62.09
N ARG A 686 25.59 -10.66 -62.19
CA ARG A 686 24.54 -11.32 -63.02
C ARG A 686 23.10 -11.26 -62.49
N LEU A 687 22.74 -10.34 -61.61
CA LEU A 687 21.38 -10.23 -61.08
C LEU A 687 20.71 -8.90 -61.40
#